data_AF-A0A9N8VCX2-F1
#
_entry.id   AF-A0A9N8VCX2-F1
#
_cell.length_a   1.000
_cell.length_b   1.000
_cell.length_c   1.000
_cell.angle_alpha   90.00
_cell.angle_beta   90.00
_cell.angle_gamma   90.00
#
_symmetry.space_group_name_H-M   'P 1'
#
loop_
_entity.id
_entity.type
_entity.pdbx_description
1 polymer ?
#
loop_
_entity_poly.entity_id
_entity_poly.type
_entity_poly.pdbx_seq_one_letter_code
_entity_poly.pdbx_strand_id
1 'polypeptide(L)'
;MSTQHQALVDTRAGGVYIPPARLRQMQKEITDPNSEQYQRITWEALKKSINGLINKVNTSNIKNIVLELFSENLIRGRGLFARSIMKAQAASLPFTPVYAALVAIINTKLPQVGELVLTRLIAQFRKSYRRNDKTSCLATTTFIAHLVNHLVAHEIVALQILVLLLEKPTNDSVEVAVGFMRECGAHLAEVSPKANNDVYDRFRAILQEGNIETRVQYMIEVLFQVRKDKYKDNPPIPTDLDLVQEEDQITHHLSLDDELDVEEHLVIFKFDKDYVQNQEKYAEIKKQILGEDSGEESDESDSEETEGDEEEESNQAEKMQIHDQTNTNLITLRRTIYLTIKSSVDMEECCHKLMKLNIQEGQEVELCNMIIECCSQERTYEKFFGLIGERLSKINLIWAKSYEQCFMQYFETIHRYETNRLRNISKFFGHLLGSDAISWEVFRVIRLTEDDTTSSSRIFVKILFEELKSSLGLRKLKERLRTPSMQEYFAGLFPKDNPRNTRFAINYFTSIEMGALTDELREHLQNVQKLIMTKKRKIDEVTSSSESSSESSSDESSDSSTSTSSVNNAYFDSHINNWKVLQGRSQYNRQCSAVQQNPEFLSAMFSNPEQTSETAPFLLPVSPTKIHEEHQYLNLIRHILEHGQRRSDRTGTGTLSVFAPNQLRFSLRDNVFPLLTTKRVFIRGVIEELLWFLRGDTNSLHLTEKDVHIWDENGSREYLDKVGLGHRKEGDLGPVYGFQWRHFGAEYVDCDTDYTGKGVDQLQEVIRMIKSDPTNRRIILSAWNPADLSKMALPPCHMFCQFYVSTPTPESPKSTLSCLLYQRSCDMGLGVPFNIASYALLTRMIAHVTDLLPGEFIHTLGDAHIYVDHIEALKSQLKREPKNFPKLHIKRDVKDIDDFRYEDFVVTGYQPHKKIEMKMSV
;
A
#
# COMPACT_ATOMS: atom_id res chain seq x y z
N MET A 1 15.79 -30.05 52.94
CA MET A 1 15.44 -29.01 51.93
C MET A 1 16.44 -27.87 52.07
N SER A 2 16.99 -27.33 50.99
CA SER A 2 17.89 -26.18 51.08
C SER A 2 17.10 -24.89 51.33
N THR A 3 17.70 -23.95 52.07
CA THR A 3 17.12 -22.62 52.35
C THR A 3 16.80 -21.80 51.09
N GLN A 4 17.35 -22.19 49.93
CA GLN A 4 17.09 -21.54 48.64
C GLN A 4 15.81 -22.07 47.95
N HIS A 5 15.35 -23.29 48.24
CA HIS A 5 14.11 -23.82 47.66
C HIS A 5 12.85 -23.26 48.35
N GLN A 6 12.94 -22.88 49.62
CA GLN A 6 11.84 -22.22 50.33
C GLN A 6 11.44 -20.88 49.68
N ALA A 7 12.43 -20.15 49.13
CA ALA A 7 12.22 -18.85 48.50
C ALA A 7 11.34 -18.87 47.23
N LEU A 8 11.16 -20.04 46.59
CA LEU A 8 10.23 -20.22 45.47
C LEU A 8 8.77 -20.36 45.91
N VAL A 9 8.54 -20.79 47.16
CA VAL A 9 7.20 -20.98 47.73
C VAL A 9 6.65 -19.62 48.17
N ASP A 10 7.45 -18.87 48.92
CA ASP A 10 7.04 -17.65 49.63
C ASP A 10 6.88 -16.40 48.74
N THR A 11 7.27 -16.43 47.47
CA THR A 11 7.04 -15.29 46.55
C THR A 11 5.57 -15.16 46.16
N ARG A 12 4.79 -14.46 47.00
CA ARG A 12 3.59 -13.71 46.59
C ARG A 12 3.96 -12.23 46.42
N ALA A 13 3.55 -11.65 45.28
CA ALA A 13 3.48 -10.22 45.04
C ALA A 13 4.78 -9.37 45.19
N GLY A 14 5.77 -9.63 44.32
CA GLY A 14 6.84 -8.69 43.99
C GLY A 14 8.06 -8.69 44.91
N GLY A 15 9.27 -8.62 44.34
CA GLY A 15 10.48 -8.36 45.13
C GLY A 15 11.81 -8.78 44.49
N VAL A 16 11.88 -9.94 43.82
CA VAL A 16 13.16 -10.50 43.35
C VAL A 16 13.12 -10.82 41.86
N TYR A 17 13.92 -10.11 41.08
CA TYR A 17 14.19 -10.42 39.67
C TYR A 17 15.15 -11.61 39.59
N ILE A 18 14.71 -12.71 38.97
CA ILE A 18 15.54 -13.88 38.68
C ILE A 18 16.02 -13.75 37.21
N PRO A 19 17.34 -13.71 36.94
CA PRO A 19 17.86 -13.60 35.57
C PRO A 19 17.36 -14.74 34.66
N PRO A 20 16.95 -14.48 33.41
CA PRO A 20 16.37 -15.49 32.50
C PRO A 20 17.25 -16.71 32.20
N ALA A 21 18.57 -16.60 32.33
CA ALA A 21 19.49 -17.75 32.23
C ALA A 21 19.40 -18.65 33.48
N ARG A 22 19.39 -18.05 34.68
CA ARG A 22 19.27 -18.75 35.97
C ARG A 22 17.88 -19.37 36.14
N LEU A 23 16.83 -18.71 35.66
CA LEU A 23 15.48 -19.25 35.61
C LEU A 23 15.42 -20.50 34.71
N ARG A 24 16.02 -20.46 33.51
CA ARG A 24 16.13 -21.62 32.62
C ARG A 24 16.96 -22.77 33.21
N GLN A 25 18.00 -22.47 33.98
CA GLN A 25 18.79 -23.49 34.69
C GLN A 25 17.95 -24.17 35.78
N MET A 26 17.27 -23.40 36.63
CA MET A 26 16.36 -23.93 37.66
C MET A 26 15.16 -24.69 37.06
N GLN A 27 14.67 -24.29 35.88
CA GLN A 27 13.62 -25.02 35.15
C GLN A 27 14.09 -26.40 34.67
N LYS A 28 15.38 -26.59 34.37
CA LYS A 28 15.95 -27.90 34.00
C LYS A 28 16.16 -28.83 35.21
N GLU A 29 16.23 -28.28 36.42
CA GLU A 29 16.43 -29.04 37.66
C GLU A 29 15.10 -29.58 38.25
N ILE A 30 13.95 -29.10 37.78
CA ILE A 30 12.62 -29.48 38.27
C ILE A 30 11.92 -30.35 37.21
N THR A 31 12.09 -31.67 37.31
CA THR A 31 11.58 -32.65 36.34
C THR A 31 10.36 -33.45 36.78
N ASP A 32 9.96 -33.41 38.06
CA ASP A 32 8.77 -34.14 38.56
C ASP A 32 7.45 -33.44 38.17
N PRO A 33 6.61 -34.05 37.30
CA PRO A 33 5.36 -33.44 36.85
C PRO A 33 4.32 -33.20 37.95
N ASN A 34 4.38 -33.98 39.04
CA ASN A 34 3.45 -33.88 40.18
C ASN A 34 3.91 -32.86 41.23
N SER A 35 5.10 -32.26 41.08
CA SER A 35 5.57 -31.23 42.00
C SER A 35 4.82 -29.90 41.83
N GLU A 36 4.54 -29.22 42.94
CA GLU A 36 3.89 -27.90 42.89
C GLU A 36 4.75 -26.88 42.12
N GLN A 37 6.08 -26.98 42.21
CA GLN A 37 6.99 -26.12 41.48
C GLN A 37 6.87 -26.30 39.96
N TYR A 38 6.82 -27.54 39.47
CA TYR A 38 6.65 -27.82 38.03
C TYR A 38 5.33 -27.26 37.51
N GLN A 39 4.22 -27.56 38.19
CA GLN A 39 2.89 -27.08 37.78
C GLN A 39 2.78 -25.55 37.77
N ARG A 40 3.51 -24.86 38.66
CA ARG A 40 3.56 -23.39 38.75
C ARG A 40 4.39 -22.78 37.62
N ILE A 41 5.47 -23.46 37.21
CA ILE A 41 6.27 -23.10 36.04
C ILE A 41 5.46 -23.29 34.75
N THR A 42 4.79 -24.43 34.56
CA THR A 42 3.96 -24.66 33.36
C THR A 42 2.77 -23.71 33.31
N TRP A 43 2.21 -23.32 34.45
CA TRP A 43 1.15 -22.31 34.53
C TRP A 43 1.59 -20.92 34.03
N GLU A 44 2.76 -20.43 34.46
CA GLU A 44 3.29 -19.15 33.98
C GLU A 44 3.77 -19.23 32.51
N ALA A 45 4.16 -20.40 32.01
CA ALA A 45 4.43 -20.63 30.58
C ALA A 45 3.13 -20.55 29.75
N LEU A 46 2.11 -21.35 30.09
CA LEU A 46 0.78 -21.35 29.49
C LEU A 46 0.17 -19.94 29.44
N LYS A 47 0.26 -19.21 30.55
CA LYS A 47 -0.17 -17.81 30.64
C LYS A 47 0.57 -16.89 29.67
N LYS A 48 1.89 -17.02 29.53
CA LYS A 48 2.68 -16.23 28.56
C LYS A 48 2.33 -16.60 27.12
N SER A 49 2.16 -17.89 26.83
CA SER A 49 1.80 -18.39 25.51
C SER A 49 0.44 -17.85 25.06
N ILE A 50 -0.62 -18.07 25.85
CA ILE A 50 -1.97 -17.56 25.58
C ILE A 50 -1.99 -16.03 25.38
N ASN A 51 -1.31 -15.26 26.25
CA ASN A 51 -1.21 -13.80 26.07
C ASN A 51 -0.43 -13.44 24.80
N GLY A 52 0.62 -14.19 24.44
CA GLY A 52 1.41 -13.98 23.24
C GLY A 52 0.62 -14.23 21.95
N LEU A 53 -0.14 -15.33 21.91
CA LEU A 53 -0.99 -15.72 20.77
C LEU A 53 -2.11 -14.71 20.53
N ILE A 54 -2.84 -14.33 21.59
CA ILE A 54 -3.93 -13.34 21.50
C ILE A 54 -3.42 -11.97 21.02
N ASN A 55 -2.23 -11.53 21.43
CA ASN A 55 -1.66 -10.26 20.96
C ASN A 55 -1.12 -10.31 19.52
N LYS A 56 -1.00 -11.49 18.89
CA LYS A 56 -0.55 -11.68 17.50
C LYS A 56 -1.71 -11.84 16.50
N VAL A 57 -2.92 -12.16 16.98
CA VAL A 57 -4.03 -12.56 16.11
C VAL A 57 -4.52 -11.42 15.22
N ASN A 58 -4.73 -11.72 13.94
CA ASN A 58 -5.32 -10.85 12.94
C ASN A 58 -5.98 -11.72 11.85
N THR A 59 -6.75 -11.11 10.96
CA THR A 59 -7.50 -11.81 9.89
C THR A 59 -6.64 -12.75 9.04
N SER A 60 -5.38 -12.40 8.76
CA SER A 60 -4.50 -13.21 7.88
C SER A 60 -3.89 -14.43 8.57
N ASN A 61 -3.74 -14.43 9.90
CA ASN A 61 -3.04 -15.49 10.64
C ASN A 61 -3.92 -16.25 11.64
N ILE A 62 -5.21 -15.89 11.79
CA ILE A 62 -6.13 -16.48 12.76
C ILE A 62 -6.17 -18.01 12.70
N LYS A 63 -6.13 -18.60 11.49
CA LYS A 63 -6.09 -20.07 11.29
C LYS A 63 -4.88 -20.72 11.96
N ASN A 64 -3.70 -20.13 11.81
CA ASN A 64 -2.46 -20.65 12.42
C ASN A 64 -2.45 -20.44 13.94
N ILE A 65 -2.90 -19.26 14.38
CA ILE A 65 -3.01 -18.92 15.81
C ILE A 65 -3.99 -19.86 16.52
N VAL A 66 -5.08 -20.28 15.88
CA VAL A 66 -6.03 -21.27 16.41
C VAL A 66 -5.35 -22.63 16.65
N LEU A 67 -4.54 -23.11 15.69
CA LEU A 67 -3.80 -24.37 15.83
C LEU A 67 -2.77 -24.30 16.97
N GLU A 68 -1.98 -23.22 17.03
CA GLU A 68 -1.05 -22.96 18.14
C GLU A 68 -1.80 -22.88 19.49
N LEU A 69 -3.00 -22.31 19.51
CA LEU A 69 -3.78 -22.11 20.73
C LEU A 69 -4.48 -23.39 21.23
N PHE A 70 -4.96 -24.27 20.35
CA PHE A 70 -5.41 -25.62 20.72
C PHE A 70 -4.25 -26.53 21.11
N SER A 71 -3.01 -26.20 20.73
CA SER A 71 -1.84 -26.95 21.17
C SER A 71 -1.53 -26.78 22.67
N GLU A 72 -2.01 -25.67 23.27
CA GLU A 72 -1.92 -25.31 24.68
C GLU A 72 -3.15 -25.79 25.48
N ASN A 73 -3.00 -26.13 26.77
CA ASN A 73 -4.12 -26.65 27.57
C ASN A 73 -5.15 -25.57 27.92
N LEU A 74 -6.12 -25.34 27.02
CA LEU A 74 -7.19 -24.35 27.17
C LEU A 74 -8.23 -24.71 28.23
N ILE A 75 -8.42 -25.99 28.61
CA ILE A 75 -9.35 -26.34 29.70
C ILE A 75 -8.80 -25.87 31.05
N ARG A 76 -7.51 -26.11 31.30
CA ARG A 76 -6.76 -25.56 32.44
C ARG A 76 -6.61 -24.04 32.31
N GLY A 77 -6.38 -23.55 31.07
CA GLY A 77 -6.13 -22.15 30.74
C GLY A 77 -7.38 -21.27 30.57
N ARG A 78 -8.62 -21.78 30.67
CA ARG A 78 -9.84 -21.04 30.26
C ARG A 78 -9.99 -19.68 30.94
N GLY A 79 -9.66 -19.60 32.23
CA GLY A 79 -9.66 -18.35 32.99
C GLY A 79 -8.61 -17.33 32.52
N LEU A 80 -7.45 -17.81 32.06
CA LEU A 80 -6.36 -17.00 31.49
C LEU A 80 -6.73 -16.52 30.08
N PHE A 81 -7.27 -17.40 29.24
CA PHE A 81 -7.75 -17.07 27.89
C PHE A 81 -8.81 -15.98 27.95
N ALA A 82 -9.89 -16.20 28.70
CA ALA A 82 -10.98 -15.24 28.83
C ALA A 82 -10.49 -13.87 29.35
N ARG A 83 -9.63 -13.85 30.38
CA ARG A 83 -9.03 -12.59 30.87
C ARG A 83 -8.15 -11.91 29.82
N SER A 84 -7.37 -12.67 29.07
CA SER A 84 -6.44 -12.14 28.07
C SER A 84 -7.19 -11.53 26.89
N ILE A 85 -8.19 -12.24 26.34
CA ILE A 85 -8.93 -11.78 25.17
C ILE A 85 -9.84 -10.58 25.49
N MET A 86 -10.52 -10.58 26.63
CA MET A 86 -11.28 -9.40 27.10
C MET A 86 -10.37 -8.17 27.29
N LYS A 87 -9.15 -8.37 27.80
CA LYS A 87 -8.18 -7.27 27.97
C LYS A 87 -7.63 -6.77 26.64
N ALA A 88 -7.33 -7.66 25.70
CA ALA A 88 -6.83 -7.32 24.38
C ALA A 88 -7.88 -6.57 23.56
N GLN A 89 -9.13 -7.04 23.58
CA GLN A 89 -10.27 -6.38 22.96
C GLN A 89 -10.52 -4.98 23.53
N ALA A 90 -10.58 -4.83 24.86
CA ALA A 90 -10.78 -3.53 25.50
C ALA A 90 -9.63 -2.54 25.24
N ALA A 91 -8.42 -3.03 24.92
CA ALA A 91 -7.28 -2.20 24.53
C ALA A 91 -7.23 -1.92 23.01
N SER A 92 -8.04 -2.57 22.18
CA SER A 92 -7.96 -2.53 20.72
C SER A 92 -9.31 -2.86 20.05
N LEU A 93 -10.29 -1.96 20.24
CA LEU A 93 -11.65 -2.10 19.72
C LEU A 93 -11.75 -2.45 18.22
N PRO A 94 -10.92 -1.91 17.29
CA PRO A 94 -11.00 -2.27 15.86
C PRO A 94 -10.74 -3.74 15.56
N PHE A 95 -10.10 -4.49 16.47
CA PHE A 95 -9.85 -5.93 16.32
C PHE A 95 -10.97 -6.79 16.92
N THR A 96 -12.06 -6.21 17.43
CA THR A 96 -13.16 -6.98 18.05
C THR A 96 -13.74 -8.08 17.14
N PRO A 97 -13.95 -7.87 15.82
CA PRO A 97 -14.38 -8.95 14.92
C PRO A 97 -13.41 -10.15 14.91
N VAL A 98 -12.09 -9.90 14.91
CA VAL A 98 -11.06 -10.96 14.94
C VAL A 98 -11.10 -11.71 16.27
N TYR A 99 -11.24 -11.00 17.39
CA TYR A 99 -11.36 -11.62 18.71
C TYR A 99 -12.65 -12.43 18.85
N ALA A 100 -13.77 -11.98 18.27
CA ALA A 100 -15.03 -12.71 18.28
C ALA A 100 -14.97 -13.97 17.41
N ALA A 101 -14.39 -13.90 16.20
CA ALA A 101 -14.13 -15.08 15.37
C ALA A 101 -13.22 -16.09 16.08
N LEU A 102 -12.18 -15.64 16.78
CA LEU A 102 -11.32 -16.52 17.58
C LEU A 102 -12.10 -17.21 18.71
N VAL A 103 -12.98 -16.49 19.42
CA VAL A 103 -13.87 -17.11 20.43
C VAL A 103 -14.82 -18.12 19.77
N ALA A 104 -15.41 -17.78 18.62
CA ALA A 104 -16.35 -18.66 17.91
C ALA A 104 -15.71 -20.00 17.52
N ILE A 105 -14.49 -19.98 16.96
CA ILE A 105 -13.76 -21.19 16.57
C ILE A 105 -13.40 -22.05 17.80
N ILE A 106 -13.01 -21.43 18.92
CA ILE A 106 -12.73 -22.16 20.17
C ILE A 106 -14.02 -22.75 20.75
N ASN A 107 -15.12 -22.02 20.66
CA ASN A 107 -16.42 -22.37 21.22
C ASN A 107 -17.03 -23.63 20.59
N THR A 108 -16.74 -23.94 19.32
CA THR A 108 -17.24 -25.18 18.68
C THR A 108 -16.63 -26.45 19.25
N LYS A 109 -15.36 -26.40 19.68
CA LYS A 109 -14.63 -27.56 20.23
C LYS A 109 -14.51 -27.54 21.75
N LEU A 110 -14.59 -26.36 22.38
CA LEU A 110 -14.52 -26.15 23.83
C LEU A 110 -15.59 -25.13 24.29
N PRO A 111 -16.90 -25.48 24.27
CA PRO A 111 -18.00 -24.55 24.56
C PRO A 111 -17.88 -23.83 25.91
N GLN A 112 -17.38 -24.53 26.93
CA GLN A 112 -17.13 -24.02 28.28
C GLN A 112 -16.13 -22.85 28.34
N VAL A 113 -15.33 -22.65 27.28
CA VAL A 113 -14.43 -21.49 27.16
C VAL A 113 -15.19 -20.29 26.59
N GLY A 114 -16.05 -20.50 25.59
CA GLY A 114 -16.90 -19.45 25.02
C GLY A 114 -17.96 -18.95 26.01
N GLU A 115 -18.61 -19.89 26.72
CA GLU A 115 -19.54 -19.61 27.81
C GLU A 115 -18.89 -18.73 28.89
N LEU A 116 -17.71 -19.10 29.38
CA LEU A 116 -16.99 -18.33 30.40
C LEU A 116 -16.60 -16.93 29.92
N VAL A 117 -16.26 -16.75 28.64
CA VAL A 117 -16.03 -15.41 28.05
C VAL A 117 -17.31 -14.59 28.09
N LEU A 118 -18.44 -15.15 27.65
CA LEU A 118 -19.73 -14.47 27.63
C LEU A 118 -20.22 -14.11 29.05
N THR A 119 -20.20 -15.07 29.99
CA THR A 119 -20.54 -14.87 31.41
C THR A 119 -19.74 -13.72 32.03
N ARG A 120 -18.43 -13.66 31.75
CA ARG A 120 -17.56 -12.57 32.23
C ARG A 120 -17.85 -11.23 31.55
N LEU A 121 -18.19 -11.21 30.27
CA LEU A 121 -18.61 -9.99 29.57
C LEU A 121 -19.94 -9.45 30.12
N ILE A 122 -20.96 -10.29 30.33
CA ILE A 122 -22.25 -9.87 30.91
C ILE A 122 -22.03 -9.34 32.34
N ALA A 123 -21.24 -10.04 33.16
CA ALA A 123 -20.88 -9.58 34.50
C ALA A 123 -20.10 -8.24 34.49
N GLN A 124 -19.19 -8.05 33.52
CA GLN A 124 -18.47 -6.80 33.30
C GLN A 124 -19.42 -5.67 32.91
N PHE A 125 -20.36 -5.90 31.99
CA PHE A 125 -21.37 -4.92 31.57
C PHE A 125 -22.27 -4.51 32.75
N ARG A 126 -22.79 -5.48 33.52
CA ARG A 126 -23.57 -5.21 34.76
C ARG A 126 -22.77 -4.38 35.77
N LYS A 127 -21.45 -4.49 35.79
CA LYS A 127 -20.55 -3.76 36.70
C LYS A 127 -20.19 -2.36 36.18
N SER A 128 -19.93 -2.19 34.88
CA SER A 128 -19.65 -0.89 34.27
C SER A 128 -20.91 -0.02 34.20
N TYR A 129 -22.06 -0.60 33.86
CA TYR A 129 -23.34 0.11 33.81
C TYR A 129 -23.72 0.69 35.18
N ARG A 130 -23.68 -0.12 36.25
CA ARG A 130 -23.90 0.34 37.64
C ARG A 130 -22.90 1.39 38.13
N ARG A 131 -21.75 1.54 37.46
CA ARG A 131 -20.70 2.52 37.78
C ARG A 131 -20.73 3.76 36.88
N ASN A 132 -21.63 3.81 35.90
CA ASN A 132 -21.63 4.79 34.81
C ASN A 132 -20.28 4.87 34.06
N ASP A 133 -19.58 3.74 33.96
CA ASP A 133 -18.32 3.63 33.20
C ASP A 133 -18.63 3.38 31.72
N LYS A 134 -18.87 4.48 31.00
CA LYS A 134 -19.17 4.50 29.57
C LYS A 134 -18.13 3.76 28.73
N THR A 135 -16.84 3.96 29.00
CA THR A 135 -15.75 3.38 28.18
C THR A 135 -15.73 1.87 28.33
N SER A 136 -15.83 1.34 29.56
CA SER A 136 -15.94 -0.10 29.78
C SER A 136 -17.26 -0.67 29.25
N CYS A 137 -18.38 0.07 29.37
CA CYS A 137 -19.66 -0.33 28.76
C CYS A 137 -19.50 -0.51 27.25
N LEU A 138 -19.04 0.52 26.53
CA LEU A 138 -18.89 0.50 25.07
C LEU A 138 -18.03 -0.68 24.61
N ALA A 139 -16.85 -0.86 25.20
CA ALA A 139 -15.95 -1.97 24.87
C ALA A 139 -16.63 -3.33 25.05
N THR A 140 -17.34 -3.50 26.17
CA THR A 140 -18.02 -4.76 26.53
C THR A 140 -19.21 -5.04 25.60
N THR A 141 -20.03 -4.02 25.31
CA THR A 141 -21.17 -4.17 24.40
C THR A 141 -20.71 -4.46 22.97
N THR A 142 -19.65 -3.79 22.47
CA THR A 142 -19.09 -4.10 21.15
C THR A 142 -18.60 -5.55 21.07
N PHE A 143 -17.98 -6.10 22.12
CA PHE A 143 -17.60 -7.53 22.11
C PHE A 143 -18.83 -8.45 22.13
N ILE A 144 -19.82 -8.18 22.97
CA ILE A 144 -21.08 -8.96 23.00
C ILE A 144 -21.78 -8.91 21.62
N ALA A 145 -21.75 -7.79 20.91
CA ALA A 145 -22.38 -7.66 19.59
C ALA A 145 -21.79 -8.64 18.58
N HIS A 146 -20.46 -8.70 18.46
CA HIS A 146 -19.83 -9.65 17.53
C HIS A 146 -19.96 -11.10 18.00
N LEU A 147 -20.04 -11.39 19.31
CA LEU A 147 -20.35 -12.74 19.80
C LEU A 147 -21.80 -13.18 19.48
N VAL A 148 -22.75 -12.25 19.45
CA VAL A 148 -24.11 -12.50 18.96
C VAL A 148 -24.10 -12.71 17.44
N ASN A 149 -23.40 -11.87 16.67
CA ASN A 149 -23.30 -12.04 15.21
C ASN A 149 -22.70 -13.41 14.82
N HIS A 150 -21.70 -13.90 15.56
CA HIS A 150 -21.10 -15.23 15.40
C HIS A 150 -21.89 -16.38 16.06
N LEU A 151 -23.11 -16.12 16.54
CA LEU A 151 -24.00 -17.09 17.20
C LEU A 151 -23.38 -17.85 18.39
N VAL A 152 -22.35 -17.28 19.03
CA VAL A 152 -21.80 -17.73 20.33
C VAL A 152 -22.75 -17.34 21.46
N ALA A 153 -23.41 -16.19 21.34
CA ALA A 153 -24.37 -15.68 22.30
C ALA A 153 -25.76 -15.55 21.67
N HIS A 154 -26.81 -16.02 22.36
CA HIS A 154 -28.19 -15.88 21.89
C HIS A 154 -28.61 -14.40 21.87
N GLU A 155 -29.34 -13.97 20.85
CA GLU A 155 -29.65 -12.55 20.59
C GLU A 155 -30.50 -11.88 21.68
N ILE A 156 -31.15 -12.68 22.52
CA ILE A 156 -31.90 -12.21 23.70
C ILE A 156 -31.05 -11.37 24.65
N VAL A 157 -29.75 -11.67 24.81
CA VAL A 157 -28.86 -10.88 25.68
C VAL A 157 -28.63 -9.47 25.11
N ALA A 158 -28.54 -9.34 23.78
CA ALA A 158 -28.43 -8.04 23.13
C ALA A 158 -29.73 -7.23 23.27
N LEU A 159 -30.88 -7.88 23.08
CA LEU A 159 -32.18 -7.23 23.28
C LEU A 159 -32.37 -6.73 24.71
N GLN A 160 -31.99 -7.53 25.73
CA GLN A 160 -32.04 -7.10 27.14
C GLN A 160 -31.11 -5.92 27.44
N ILE A 161 -29.88 -5.93 26.90
CA ILE A 161 -28.94 -4.81 27.01
C ILE A 161 -29.51 -3.53 26.36
N LEU A 162 -30.08 -3.63 25.17
CA LEU A 162 -30.71 -2.50 24.46
C LEU A 162 -31.89 -1.94 25.24
N VAL A 163 -32.77 -2.79 25.76
CA VAL A 163 -33.91 -2.37 26.61
C VAL A 163 -33.40 -1.63 27.85
N LEU A 164 -32.41 -2.17 28.58
CA LEU A 164 -31.87 -1.54 29.78
C LEU A 164 -31.24 -0.16 29.51
N LEU A 165 -30.51 -0.01 28.40
CA LEU A 165 -29.86 1.25 28.01
C LEU A 165 -30.87 2.33 27.57
N LEU A 166 -32.02 1.92 27.02
CA LEU A 166 -33.05 2.79 26.44
C LEU A 166 -34.30 2.98 27.32
N GLU A 167 -34.44 2.24 28.43
CA GLU A 167 -35.51 2.43 29.41
C GLU A 167 -35.47 3.86 29.97
N LYS A 168 -34.30 4.27 30.47
CA LYS A 168 -34.02 5.61 31.04
C LYS A 168 -32.92 6.27 30.20
N PRO A 169 -33.27 6.91 29.07
CA PRO A 169 -32.29 7.43 28.14
C PRO A 169 -31.46 8.56 28.76
N THR A 170 -30.14 8.38 28.74
CA THR A 170 -29.14 9.40 29.06
C THR A 170 -28.22 9.57 27.85
N ASN A 171 -27.50 10.69 27.75
CA ASN A 171 -26.57 10.91 26.63
C ASN A 171 -25.57 9.75 26.47
N ASP A 172 -25.06 9.19 27.58
CA ASP A 172 -24.11 8.08 27.55
C ASP A 172 -24.77 6.72 27.31
N SER A 173 -25.95 6.44 27.89
CA SER A 173 -26.63 5.15 27.65
C SER A 173 -27.14 5.03 26.21
N VAL A 174 -27.65 6.13 25.64
CA VAL A 174 -28.07 6.20 24.24
C VAL A 174 -26.88 6.12 23.29
N GLU A 175 -25.73 6.74 23.61
CA GLU A 175 -24.51 6.61 22.81
C GLU A 175 -23.99 5.16 22.77
N VAL A 176 -23.95 4.48 23.92
CA VAL A 176 -23.60 3.05 24.00
C VAL A 176 -24.60 2.20 23.22
N ALA A 177 -25.91 2.47 23.35
CA ALA A 177 -26.95 1.75 22.61
C ALA A 177 -26.83 1.96 21.08
N VAL A 178 -26.53 3.17 20.60
CA VAL A 178 -26.30 3.44 19.17
C VAL A 178 -25.06 2.71 18.65
N GLY A 179 -23.97 2.69 19.43
CA GLY A 179 -22.78 1.92 19.09
C GLY A 179 -23.09 0.42 19.01
N PHE A 180 -23.73 -0.13 20.03
CA PHE A 180 -24.10 -1.54 20.09
C PHE A 180 -25.04 -1.96 18.94
N MET A 181 -26.04 -1.14 18.65
CA MET A 181 -27.00 -1.38 17.56
C MET A 181 -26.38 -1.26 16.17
N ARG A 182 -25.26 -0.55 16.02
CA ARG A 182 -24.53 -0.47 14.76
C ARG A 182 -23.84 -1.80 14.42
N GLU A 183 -23.26 -2.45 15.42
CA GLU A 183 -22.48 -3.68 15.24
C GLU A 183 -23.36 -4.94 15.11
N CYS A 184 -24.45 -5.06 15.88
CA CYS A 184 -25.35 -6.24 15.84
C CYS A 184 -26.71 -6.01 15.16
N GLY A 185 -27.05 -4.78 14.78
CA GLY A 185 -28.37 -4.44 14.25
C GLY A 185 -28.72 -5.10 12.92
N ALA A 186 -27.72 -5.51 12.14
CA ALA A 186 -27.90 -6.31 10.92
C ALA A 186 -28.42 -7.71 11.26
N HIS A 187 -27.69 -8.44 12.12
CA HIS A 187 -28.06 -9.77 12.60
C HIS A 187 -29.43 -9.76 13.33
N LEU A 188 -29.67 -8.77 14.20
CA LEU A 188 -30.97 -8.61 14.87
C LEU A 188 -32.12 -8.35 13.90
N ALA A 189 -31.87 -7.72 12.75
CA ALA A 189 -32.90 -7.50 11.73
C ALA A 189 -33.27 -8.77 10.96
N GLU A 190 -32.38 -9.76 10.91
CA GLU A 190 -32.58 -11.04 10.25
C GLU A 190 -33.22 -12.07 11.20
N VAL A 191 -32.65 -12.23 12.40
CA VAL A 191 -33.08 -13.25 13.39
C VAL A 191 -34.35 -12.81 14.15
N SER A 192 -34.41 -11.54 14.59
CA SER A 192 -35.53 -11.04 15.43
C SER A 192 -36.09 -9.70 14.92
N PRO A 193 -36.63 -9.66 13.68
CA PRO A 193 -37.04 -8.41 13.01
C PRO A 193 -38.06 -7.60 13.81
N LYS A 194 -38.95 -8.25 14.59
CA LYS A 194 -39.93 -7.56 15.43
C LYS A 194 -39.27 -6.82 16.60
N ALA A 195 -38.45 -7.51 17.40
CA ALA A 195 -37.78 -6.88 18.54
C ALA A 195 -36.78 -5.80 18.08
N ASN A 196 -36.10 -6.02 16.95
CA ASN A 196 -35.30 -5.00 16.27
C ASN A 196 -36.14 -3.75 15.92
N ASN A 197 -37.36 -3.90 15.38
CA ASN A 197 -38.25 -2.77 15.13
C ASN A 197 -38.61 -2.02 16.42
N ASP A 198 -38.97 -2.73 17.48
CA ASP A 198 -39.35 -2.14 18.77
C ASP A 198 -38.20 -1.28 19.36
N VAL A 199 -36.93 -1.72 19.21
CA VAL A 199 -35.74 -0.93 19.59
C VAL A 199 -35.60 0.36 18.75
N TYR A 200 -35.78 0.29 17.43
CA TYR A 200 -35.76 1.48 16.57
C TYR A 200 -36.93 2.43 16.84
N ASP A 201 -38.08 1.92 17.24
CA ASP A 201 -39.22 2.74 17.63
C ASP A 201 -38.95 3.46 18.97
N ARG A 202 -38.23 2.82 19.92
CA ARG A 202 -37.73 3.51 21.12
C ARG A 202 -36.71 4.60 20.80
N PHE A 203 -35.77 4.36 19.88
CA PHE A 203 -34.87 5.41 19.38
C PHE A 203 -35.63 6.60 18.75
N ARG A 204 -36.73 6.34 18.01
CA ARG A 204 -37.56 7.41 17.44
C ARG A 204 -38.30 8.20 18.51
N ALA A 205 -38.82 7.54 19.55
CA ALA A 205 -39.45 8.22 20.68
C ALA A 205 -38.45 9.15 21.38
N ILE A 206 -37.21 8.72 21.62
CA ILE A 206 -36.15 9.53 22.24
C ILE A 206 -35.82 10.78 21.40
N LEU A 207 -35.79 10.66 20.06
CA LEU A 207 -35.64 11.83 19.16
C LEU A 207 -36.81 12.82 19.27
N GLN A 208 -38.05 12.33 19.40
CA GLN A 208 -39.24 13.16 19.52
C GLN A 208 -39.37 13.82 20.90
N GLU A 209 -38.93 13.15 21.97
CA GLU A 209 -38.91 13.67 23.33
C GLU A 209 -37.92 14.85 23.50
N GLY A 210 -36.86 14.93 22.67
CA GLY A 210 -35.94 16.07 22.60
C GLY A 210 -35.03 16.28 23.83
N ASN A 211 -35.12 15.42 24.85
CA ASN A 211 -34.43 15.56 26.15
C ASN A 211 -32.93 15.21 26.14
N ILE A 212 -32.36 14.86 24.97
CA ILE A 212 -30.96 14.45 24.80
C ILE A 212 -30.15 15.47 24.00
N GLU A 213 -28.82 15.49 24.19
CA GLU A 213 -27.89 16.40 23.50
C GLU A 213 -27.98 16.26 21.96
N THR A 214 -27.90 17.38 21.23
CA THR A 214 -27.94 17.42 19.74
C THR A 214 -26.92 16.48 19.08
N ARG A 215 -25.73 16.31 19.69
CA ARG A 215 -24.72 15.34 19.25
C ARG A 215 -25.24 13.90 19.28
N VAL A 216 -25.98 13.53 20.32
CA VAL A 216 -26.57 12.20 20.50
C VAL A 216 -27.77 12.02 19.57
N GLN A 217 -28.58 13.07 19.36
CA GLN A 217 -29.65 13.06 18.35
C GLN A 217 -29.09 12.72 16.96
N TYR A 218 -28.03 13.41 16.53
CA TYR A 218 -27.35 13.12 15.27
C TYR A 218 -26.81 11.68 15.18
N MET A 219 -26.31 11.11 16.28
CA MET A 219 -25.88 9.70 16.31
C MET A 219 -27.05 8.73 16.05
N ILE A 220 -28.25 9.03 16.54
CA ILE A 220 -29.45 8.23 16.23
C ILE A 220 -29.86 8.41 14.76
N GLU A 221 -29.84 9.63 14.22
CA GLU A 221 -30.12 9.89 12.79
C GLU A 221 -29.17 9.13 11.86
N VAL A 222 -27.87 9.12 12.18
CA VAL A 222 -26.87 8.31 11.47
C VAL A 222 -27.20 6.82 11.56
N LEU A 223 -27.66 6.31 12.72
CA LEU A 223 -28.08 4.91 12.86
C LEU A 223 -29.31 4.57 11.98
N PHE A 224 -30.29 5.47 11.87
CA PHE A 224 -31.41 5.31 10.93
C PHE A 224 -30.94 5.28 9.48
N GLN A 225 -29.92 6.08 9.11
CA GLN A 225 -29.32 6.04 7.78
C GLN A 225 -28.54 4.74 7.53
N VAL A 226 -27.79 4.23 8.52
CA VAL A 226 -27.13 2.91 8.44
C VAL A 226 -28.15 1.79 8.20
N ARG A 227 -29.28 1.81 8.93
CA ARG A 227 -30.39 0.85 8.72
C ARG A 227 -31.00 0.96 7.32
N LYS A 228 -31.22 2.18 6.83
CA LYS A 228 -31.78 2.45 5.49
C LYS A 228 -30.86 1.94 4.38
N ASP A 229 -29.55 2.08 4.59
CA ASP A 229 -28.49 1.55 3.72
C ASP A 229 -28.21 0.05 3.96
N LYS A 230 -29.11 -0.65 4.68
CA LYS A 230 -29.04 -2.09 4.99
C LYS A 230 -27.72 -2.54 5.60
N TYR A 231 -27.12 -1.71 6.46
CA TYR A 231 -25.86 -1.99 7.14
C TYR A 231 -24.69 -2.33 6.20
N LYS A 232 -24.68 -1.81 4.96
CA LYS A 232 -23.63 -2.08 3.94
C LYS A 232 -22.18 -1.95 4.45
N ASP A 233 -21.93 -1.01 5.36
CA ASP A 233 -20.60 -0.71 5.92
C ASP A 233 -20.35 -1.44 7.27
N ASN A 234 -21.32 -2.19 7.78
CA ASN A 234 -21.32 -2.88 9.07
C ASN A 234 -21.97 -4.29 8.93
N PRO A 235 -21.39 -5.20 8.12
CA PRO A 235 -21.92 -6.57 7.97
C PRO A 235 -21.84 -7.34 9.30
N PRO A 236 -22.74 -8.31 9.57
CA PRO A 236 -22.72 -9.10 10.80
C PRO A 236 -21.36 -9.75 11.08
N ILE A 237 -20.83 -10.46 10.08
CA ILE A 237 -19.52 -11.09 10.08
C ILE A 237 -18.81 -10.67 8.78
N PRO A 238 -17.58 -10.14 8.82
CA PRO A 238 -16.77 -9.94 7.62
C PRO A 238 -16.41 -11.28 6.96
N THR A 239 -16.43 -11.35 5.63
CA THR A 239 -16.23 -12.59 4.85
C THR A 239 -14.99 -13.40 5.24
N ASP A 240 -13.90 -12.72 5.57
CA ASP A 240 -12.62 -13.36 5.89
C ASP A 240 -12.57 -13.96 7.31
N LEU A 241 -13.58 -13.65 8.14
CA LEU A 241 -13.74 -14.07 9.53
C LEU A 241 -14.90 -15.04 9.74
N ASP A 242 -15.66 -15.33 8.68
CA ASP A 242 -16.68 -16.38 8.68
C ASP A 242 -16.01 -17.76 8.51
N LEU A 243 -15.56 -18.30 9.64
CA LEU A 243 -14.66 -19.47 9.70
C LEU A 243 -15.30 -20.69 10.35
N VAL A 244 -16.58 -20.62 10.70
CA VAL A 244 -17.31 -21.66 11.44
C VAL A 244 -18.62 -21.96 10.73
N GLN A 245 -18.77 -23.20 10.24
CA GLN A 245 -19.99 -23.66 9.56
C GLN A 245 -21.19 -23.64 10.52
N GLU A 246 -22.38 -23.31 10.01
CA GLU A 246 -23.61 -23.17 10.82
C GLU A 246 -23.92 -24.41 11.67
N GLU A 247 -23.62 -25.62 11.16
CA GLU A 247 -23.82 -26.89 11.85
C GLU A 247 -22.85 -27.15 13.03
N ASP A 248 -21.68 -26.49 13.05
CA ASP A 248 -20.69 -26.55 14.13
C ASP A 248 -20.92 -25.47 15.22
N GLN A 249 -21.85 -24.54 15.02
CA GLN A 249 -22.06 -23.40 15.93
C GLN A 249 -22.81 -23.81 17.21
N ILE A 250 -22.38 -23.25 18.35
CA ILE A 250 -22.92 -23.57 19.68
C ILE A 250 -23.34 -22.28 20.39
N THR A 251 -24.63 -22.02 20.45
CA THR A 251 -25.20 -20.78 21.01
C THR A 251 -25.47 -20.89 22.52
N HIS A 252 -24.93 -19.95 23.29
CA HIS A 252 -25.18 -19.87 24.74
C HIS A 252 -26.37 -18.98 25.07
N HIS A 253 -27.34 -19.52 25.80
CA HIS A 253 -28.59 -18.84 26.19
C HIS A 253 -28.50 -18.15 27.56
N LEU A 254 -27.49 -17.29 27.77
CA LEU A 254 -27.32 -16.53 29.01
C LEU A 254 -28.15 -15.24 28.99
N SER A 255 -28.83 -14.95 30.11
CA SER A 255 -29.63 -13.74 30.33
C SER A 255 -28.89 -12.71 31.20
N LEU A 256 -29.25 -11.44 31.05
CA LEU A 256 -28.67 -10.33 31.80
C LEU A 256 -28.99 -10.40 33.31
N ASP A 257 -30.11 -11.03 33.68
CA ASP A 257 -30.59 -11.11 35.06
C ASP A 257 -30.05 -12.32 35.84
N ASP A 258 -29.46 -13.31 35.17
CA ASP A 258 -29.04 -14.59 35.75
C ASP A 258 -28.01 -14.44 36.89
N GLU A 259 -27.89 -15.47 37.73
CA GLU A 259 -26.80 -15.60 38.70
C GLU A 259 -25.55 -16.15 38.00
N LEU A 260 -24.64 -15.25 37.63
CA LEU A 260 -23.45 -15.54 36.83
C LEU A 260 -22.24 -15.91 37.69
N ASP A 261 -21.70 -17.13 37.57
CA ASP A 261 -20.38 -17.46 38.12
C ASP A 261 -19.25 -16.98 37.19
N VAL A 262 -18.53 -15.97 37.64
CA VAL A 262 -17.42 -15.33 36.91
C VAL A 262 -16.15 -16.21 36.94
N GLU A 263 -16.09 -17.22 37.81
CA GLU A 263 -14.96 -18.11 38.06
C GLU A 263 -13.61 -17.35 38.19
N GLU A 264 -13.57 -16.20 38.89
CA GLU A 264 -12.36 -15.34 38.95
C GLU A 264 -11.11 -16.10 39.47
N HIS A 265 -11.33 -17.13 40.30
CA HIS A 265 -10.29 -17.96 40.88
C HIS A 265 -9.45 -18.72 39.84
N LEU A 266 -9.97 -19.02 38.64
CA LEU A 266 -9.26 -19.69 37.55
C LEU A 266 -8.11 -18.88 36.95
N VAL A 267 -7.97 -17.62 37.33
CA VAL A 267 -6.86 -16.76 36.88
C VAL A 267 -5.62 -16.94 37.78
N ILE A 268 -5.81 -17.58 38.94
CA ILE A 268 -4.80 -17.75 39.99
C ILE A 268 -4.30 -19.20 39.95
N PHE A 269 -2.98 -19.39 40.06
CA PHE A 269 -2.41 -20.72 40.19
C PHE A 269 -2.96 -21.44 41.43
N LYS A 270 -3.40 -22.68 41.23
CA LYS A 270 -3.79 -23.63 42.27
C LYS A 270 -3.11 -24.96 41.96
N PHE A 271 -2.57 -25.62 42.98
CA PHE A 271 -2.00 -26.96 42.85
C PHE A 271 -3.10 -27.96 42.50
N ASP A 272 -2.85 -28.78 41.48
CA ASP A 272 -3.74 -29.83 40.99
C ASP A 272 -3.14 -31.20 41.36
N LYS A 273 -3.90 -32.02 42.09
CA LYS A 273 -3.46 -33.37 42.50
C LYS A 273 -3.52 -34.36 41.35
N ASP A 274 -4.42 -34.13 40.39
CA ASP A 274 -4.70 -35.02 39.27
C ASP A 274 -4.10 -34.46 37.97
N TYR A 275 -3.06 -33.62 38.10
CA TYR A 275 -2.47 -32.84 37.01
C TYR A 275 -2.08 -33.69 35.80
N VAL A 276 -1.43 -34.84 36.02
CA VAL A 276 -1.03 -35.75 34.93
C VAL A 276 -2.25 -36.27 34.17
N GLN A 277 -3.26 -36.77 34.87
CA GLN A 277 -4.52 -37.24 34.26
C GLN A 277 -5.26 -36.11 33.50
N ASN A 278 -5.19 -34.88 34.02
CA ASN A 278 -5.81 -33.72 33.38
C ASN A 278 -5.02 -33.19 32.17
N GLN A 279 -3.72 -33.47 32.08
CA GLN A 279 -2.94 -33.25 30.86
C GLN A 279 -3.19 -34.36 29.83
N GLU A 280 -3.25 -35.63 30.25
CA GLU A 280 -3.57 -36.78 29.38
C GLU A 280 -4.93 -36.61 28.70
N LYS A 281 -5.99 -36.31 29.48
CA LYS A 281 -7.32 -35.99 28.94
C LYS A 281 -7.31 -34.83 27.94
N TYR A 282 -6.49 -33.80 28.17
CA TYR A 282 -6.37 -32.71 27.21
C TYR A 282 -5.57 -33.12 25.96
N ALA A 283 -4.59 -34.00 26.09
CA ALA A 283 -3.85 -34.55 24.95
C ALA A 283 -4.76 -35.42 24.06
N GLU A 284 -5.67 -36.19 24.64
CA GLU A 284 -6.72 -36.92 23.89
C GLU A 284 -7.63 -35.96 23.12
N ILE A 285 -8.16 -34.93 23.79
CA ILE A 285 -8.99 -33.88 23.15
C ILE A 285 -8.20 -33.15 22.05
N LYS A 286 -6.92 -32.84 22.29
CA LYS A 286 -6.03 -32.21 21.31
C LYS A 286 -5.84 -33.09 20.07
N LYS A 287 -5.62 -34.40 20.23
CA LYS A 287 -5.54 -35.36 19.10
C LYS A 287 -6.85 -35.39 18.30
N GLN A 288 -8.00 -35.39 18.98
CA GLN A 288 -9.32 -35.34 18.32
C GLN A 288 -9.55 -34.04 17.54
N ILE A 289 -8.99 -32.91 17.98
CA ILE A 289 -9.14 -31.60 17.32
C ILE A 289 -8.14 -31.40 16.17
N LEU A 290 -6.90 -31.91 16.28
CA LEU A 290 -5.81 -31.63 15.35
C LEU A 290 -5.47 -32.78 14.38
N GLY A 291 -5.96 -33.99 14.62
CA GLY A 291 -5.61 -35.19 13.84
C GLY A 291 -4.36 -35.91 14.36
N GLU A 292 -4.22 -37.19 14.03
CA GLU A 292 -3.16 -38.05 14.59
C GLU A 292 -1.75 -37.73 14.05
N ASP A 293 -1.63 -37.11 12.87
CA ASP A 293 -0.35 -36.81 12.20
C ASP A 293 0.36 -35.54 12.75
N SER A 294 0.17 -35.25 14.04
CA SER A 294 0.67 -34.01 14.68
C SER A 294 1.41 -34.25 16.00
N GLY A 295 2.29 -35.26 16.03
CA GLY A 295 3.41 -35.24 16.96
C GLY A 295 4.13 -36.55 17.25
N GLU A 296 5.21 -36.82 16.52
CA GLU A 296 6.48 -37.33 17.07
C GLU A 296 7.64 -37.05 16.07
N GLU A 297 8.56 -36.15 16.45
CA GLU A 297 9.83 -35.97 15.71
C GLU A 297 10.83 -37.04 16.17
N SER A 298 11.14 -38.03 15.33
CA SER A 298 12.38 -38.81 15.45
C SER A 298 12.79 -39.52 14.15
N ASP A 299 13.88 -39.02 13.56
CA ASP A 299 14.95 -39.68 12.80
C ASP A 299 14.71 -40.87 11.83
N GLU A 300 15.40 -40.74 10.68
CA GLU A 300 15.94 -41.76 9.76
C GLU A 300 15.12 -42.38 8.60
N SER A 301 15.60 -42.01 7.39
CA SER A 301 15.96 -42.88 6.24
C SER A 301 14.98 -43.12 5.07
N ASP A 302 15.53 -42.99 3.85
CA ASP A 302 14.93 -43.33 2.56
C ASP A 302 14.68 -44.84 2.41
N SER A 303 13.55 -45.23 1.82
CA SER A 303 13.48 -46.32 0.83
C SER A 303 12.19 -46.28 0.00
N GLU A 304 12.31 -46.47 -1.31
CA GLU A 304 11.20 -46.45 -2.29
C GLU A 304 10.35 -47.74 -2.30
N GLU A 305 9.07 -47.57 -2.69
CA GLU A 305 8.15 -48.48 -3.40
C GLU A 305 8.01 -49.99 -3.02
N THR A 306 6.75 -50.44 -2.84
CA THR A 306 6.07 -51.38 -3.77
C THR A 306 4.55 -51.39 -3.49
N GLU A 307 3.71 -51.42 -4.53
CA GLU A 307 2.23 -51.51 -4.45
C GLU A 307 1.69 -52.91 -4.08
N GLY A 308 0.42 -52.96 -3.62
CA GLY A 308 -0.35 -54.19 -3.44
C GLY A 308 -1.78 -53.89 -2.94
N ASP A 309 -2.76 -53.93 -3.85
CA ASP A 309 -4.16 -53.53 -3.66
C ASP A 309 -5.06 -54.52 -2.86
N GLU A 310 -6.31 -54.07 -2.63
CA GLU A 310 -7.55 -54.80 -2.24
C GLU A 310 -7.70 -55.16 -0.72
N GLU A 311 -8.83 -54.91 -0.04
CA GLU A 311 -10.04 -54.10 -0.33
C GLU A 311 -10.84 -53.81 0.98
N GLU A 312 -11.77 -52.83 0.92
CA GLU A 312 -12.96 -52.57 1.78
C GLU A 312 -13.03 -51.33 2.73
N GLU A 313 -13.65 -50.29 2.15
CA GLU A 313 -14.75 -49.46 2.67
C GLU A 313 -14.59 -48.39 3.79
N SER A 314 -14.75 -47.14 3.33
CA SER A 314 -15.46 -46.00 3.96
C SER A 314 -14.68 -44.88 4.68
N ASN A 315 -13.99 -44.10 3.84
CA ASN A 315 -13.95 -42.63 3.85
C ASN A 315 -13.17 -41.91 4.98
N GLN A 316 -11.84 -42.01 4.88
CA GLN A 316 -10.99 -40.83 5.02
C GLN A 316 -11.44 -39.74 4.00
N ALA A 317 -11.40 -38.48 4.40
CA ALA A 317 -11.59 -37.32 3.51
C ALA A 317 -10.39 -36.37 3.54
N GLU A 318 -9.19 -36.92 3.67
CA GLU A 318 -7.99 -36.21 3.22
C GLU A 318 -8.13 -35.98 1.71
N LYS A 319 -8.04 -34.71 1.30
CA LYS A 319 -8.20 -34.34 -0.10
C LYS A 319 -6.97 -34.81 -0.89
N MET A 320 -7.06 -36.01 -1.47
CA MET A 320 -6.29 -36.36 -2.66
C MET A 320 -6.39 -35.20 -3.66
N GLN A 321 -5.30 -34.46 -3.83
CA GLN A 321 -5.29 -33.29 -4.69
C GLN A 321 -5.12 -33.76 -6.14
N ILE A 322 -6.22 -34.21 -6.75
CA ILE A 322 -6.26 -34.70 -8.13
C ILE A 322 -5.71 -33.60 -9.05
N HIS A 323 -4.50 -33.79 -9.57
CA HIS A 323 -3.88 -32.85 -10.48
C HIS A 323 -4.44 -33.03 -11.89
N ASP A 324 -5.46 -32.24 -12.23
CA ASP A 324 -6.12 -32.32 -13.54
C ASP A 324 -5.20 -31.86 -14.69
N GLN A 325 -4.49 -32.80 -15.30
CA GLN A 325 -3.72 -32.57 -16.52
C GLN A 325 -4.59 -32.38 -17.78
N THR A 326 -5.90 -32.68 -17.72
CA THR A 326 -6.78 -32.70 -18.90
C THR A 326 -7.24 -31.30 -19.35
N ASN A 327 -7.07 -30.27 -18.51
CA ASN A 327 -7.51 -28.89 -18.76
C ASN A 327 -9.02 -28.77 -19.10
N THR A 328 -9.85 -29.71 -18.61
CA THR A 328 -11.29 -29.78 -18.95
C THR A 328 -12.06 -28.51 -18.61
N ASN A 329 -11.73 -27.87 -17.49
CA ASN A 329 -12.33 -26.59 -17.08
C ASN A 329 -12.06 -25.47 -18.10
N LEU A 330 -10.83 -25.36 -18.61
CA LEU A 330 -10.46 -24.36 -19.60
C LEU A 330 -11.13 -24.64 -20.96
N ILE A 331 -11.22 -25.90 -21.38
CA ILE A 331 -11.96 -26.30 -22.59
C ILE A 331 -13.46 -25.97 -22.44
N THR A 332 -14.03 -26.18 -21.26
CA THR A 332 -15.44 -25.87 -20.95
C THR A 332 -15.71 -24.36 -20.96
N LEU A 333 -14.79 -23.55 -20.42
CA LEU A 333 -14.83 -22.10 -20.51
C LEU A 333 -14.78 -21.62 -21.98
N ARG A 334 -13.79 -22.10 -22.76
CA ARG A 334 -13.66 -21.80 -24.20
C ARG A 334 -14.94 -22.13 -24.97
N ARG A 335 -15.54 -23.29 -24.73
CA ARG A 335 -16.80 -23.73 -25.35
C ARG A 335 -17.97 -22.83 -24.96
N THR A 336 -18.05 -22.44 -23.69
CA THR A 336 -19.08 -21.52 -23.19
C THR A 336 -18.98 -20.14 -23.85
N ILE A 337 -17.76 -19.60 -23.98
CA ILE A 337 -17.50 -18.33 -24.66
C ILE A 337 -17.90 -18.40 -26.13
N TYR A 338 -17.46 -19.44 -26.85
CA TYR A 338 -17.81 -19.66 -28.26
C TYR A 338 -19.33 -19.72 -28.48
N LEU A 339 -20.05 -20.51 -27.67
CA LEU A 339 -21.50 -20.61 -27.74
C LEU A 339 -22.21 -19.29 -27.38
N THR A 340 -21.67 -18.51 -26.44
CA THR A 340 -22.19 -17.19 -26.09
C THR A 340 -22.06 -16.21 -27.25
N ILE A 341 -20.91 -16.20 -27.93
CA ILE A 341 -20.67 -15.37 -29.12
C ILE A 341 -21.63 -15.78 -30.25
N LYS A 342 -21.73 -17.09 -30.55
CA LYS A 342 -22.54 -17.61 -31.66
C LYS A 342 -24.06 -17.61 -31.43
N SER A 343 -24.52 -17.46 -30.18
CA SER A 343 -25.95 -17.35 -29.83
C SER A 343 -26.43 -15.91 -29.61
N SER A 344 -25.56 -14.93 -29.80
CA SER A 344 -25.90 -13.50 -29.68
C SER A 344 -26.12 -12.90 -31.07
N VAL A 345 -27.14 -12.05 -31.20
CA VAL A 345 -27.49 -11.41 -32.49
C VAL A 345 -26.76 -10.08 -32.67
N ASP A 346 -26.53 -9.37 -31.57
CA ASP A 346 -25.92 -8.04 -31.56
C ASP A 346 -24.74 -7.93 -30.58
N MET A 347 -23.86 -6.94 -30.80
CA MET A 347 -22.65 -6.77 -30.00
C MET A 347 -22.94 -6.36 -28.55
N GLU A 348 -24.01 -5.59 -28.30
CA GLU A 348 -24.39 -5.21 -26.93
C GLU A 348 -24.90 -6.42 -26.14
N GLU A 349 -25.74 -7.25 -26.77
CA GLU A 349 -26.23 -8.51 -26.21
C GLU A 349 -25.06 -9.45 -25.90
N CYS A 350 -24.12 -9.60 -26.84
CA CYS A 350 -22.94 -10.43 -26.67
C CYS A 350 -22.08 -9.94 -25.49
N CYS A 351 -21.72 -8.65 -25.45
CA CYS A 351 -20.92 -8.10 -24.35
C CYS A 351 -21.61 -8.29 -22.99
N HIS A 352 -22.92 -8.03 -22.91
CA HIS A 352 -23.69 -8.20 -21.67
C HIS A 352 -23.78 -9.67 -21.22
N LYS A 353 -23.88 -10.64 -22.14
CA LYS A 353 -23.80 -12.07 -21.80
C LYS A 353 -22.39 -12.49 -21.38
N LEU A 354 -21.35 -12.05 -22.09
CA LEU A 354 -19.95 -12.36 -21.75
C LEU A 354 -19.56 -11.80 -20.37
N MET A 355 -20.01 -10.59 -20.03
CA MET A 355 -19.83 -9.99 -18.70
C MET A 355 -20.60 -10.69 -17.56
N LYS A 356 -21.56 -11.56 -17.88
CA LYS A 356 -22.28 -12.40 -16.90
C LYS A 356 -21.65 -13.78 -16.70
N LEU A 357 -20.63 -14.13 -17.48
CA LEU A 357 -19.85 -15.34 -17.24
C LEU A 357 -19.00 -15.13 -15.98
N ASN A 358 -19.04 -16.10 -15.06
CA ASN A 358 -18.22 -16.07 -13.86
C ASN A 358 -16.79 -16.53 -14.21
N ILE A 359 -15.97 -15.58 -14.68
CA ILE A 359 -14.58 -15.80 -15.07
C ILE A 359 -13.71 -15.65 -13.82
N GLN A 360 -12.80 -16.60 -13.59
CA GLN A 360 -11.87 -16.53 -12.46
C GLN A 360 -10.77 -15.49 -12.72
N GLU A 361 -10.31 -14.81 -11.67
CA GLU A 361 -9.23 -13.82 -11.79
C GLU A 361 -7.98 -14.44 -12.44
N GLY A 362 -7.48 -13.81 -13.51
CA GLY A 362 -6.37 -14.30 -14.34
C GLY A 362 -6.80 -15.02 -15.62
N GLN A 363 -8.08 -15.40 -15.78
CA GLN A 363 -8.61 -16.04 -17.00
C GLN A 363 -9.17 -15.03 -18.04
N GLU A 364 -9.08 -13.72 -17.78
CA GLU A 364 -9.55 -12.67 -18.68
C GLU A 364 -8.84 -12.68 -20.03
N VAL A 365 -7.54 -13.03 -20.05
CA VAL A 365 -6.75 -13.18 -21.27
C VAL A 365 -7.30 -14.30 -22.15
N GLU A 366 -7.86 -15.36 -21.56
CA GLU A 366 -8.46 -16.47 -22.30
C GLU A 366 -9.79 -16.06 -22.97
N LEU A 367 -10.57 -15.17 -22.34
CA LEU A 367 -11.75 -14.56 -23.00
C LEU A 367 -11.35 -13.77 -24.25
N CYS A 368 -10.35 -12.89 -24.12
CA CYS A 368 -9.82 -12.09 -25.22
C CYS A 368 -9.27 -12.99 -26.35
N ASN A 369 -8.48 -14.02 -26.01
CA ASN A 369 -7.96 -15.00 -26.96
C ASN A 369 -9.09 -15.73 -27.69
N MET A 370 -10.14 -16.18 -27.00
CA MET A 370 -11.27 -16.85 -27.64
C MET A 370 -12.07 -15.94 -28.58
N ILE A 371 -12.23 -14.65 -28.25
CA ILE A 371 -12.87 -13.67 -29.14
C ILE A 371 -12.05 -13.49 -30.43
N ILE A 372 -10.72 -13.38 -30.31
CA ILE A 372 -9.80 -13.27 -31.45
C ILE A 372 -9.78 -14.57 -32.27
N GLU A 373 -9.75 -15.73 -31.61
CA GLU A 373 -9.77 -17.04 -32.26
C GLU A 373 -11.05 -17.20 -33.09
N CYS A 374 -12.22 -16.91 -32.51
CA CYS A 374 -13.50 -16.89 -33.24
C CYS A 374 -13.45 -15.95 -34.45
N CYS A 375 -12.98 -14.72 -34.27
CA CYS A 375 -12.84 -13.74 -35.35
C CYS A 375 -11.91 -14.26 -36.47
N SER A 376 -10.81 -14.94 -36.09
CA SER A 376 -9.82 -15.44 -37.04
C SER A 376 -10.35 -16.57 -37.92
N GLN A 377 -11.28 -17.39 -37.40
CA GLN A 377 -11.85 -18.54 -38.10
C GLN A 377 -12.96 -18.14 -39.09
N GLU A 378 -13.46 -16.90 -39.03
CA GLU A 378 -14.45 -16.44 -40.00
C GLU A 378 -13.90 -16.35 -41.43
N ARG A 379 -14.76 -16.64 -42.42
CA ARG A 379 -14.39 -16.51 -43.83
C ARG A 379 -14.04 -15.08 -44.22
N THR A 380 -14.62 -14.10 -43.53
CA THR A 380 -14.38 -12.66 -43.74
C THR A 380 -14.50 -11.92 -42.42
N TYR A 381 -13.62 -10.95 -42.16
CA TYR A 381 -13.70 -10.10 -40.97
C TYR A 381 -15.06 -9.41 -40.82
N GLU A 382 -15.77 -9.73 -39.75
CA GLU A 382 -16.99 -9.06 -39.33
C GLU A 382 -16.69 -7.98 -38.29
N LYS A 383 -17.28 -6.78 -38.47
CA LYS A 383 -17.14 -5.66 -37.52
C LYS A 383 -17.66 -5.98 -36.11
N PHE A 384 -18.56 -6.95 -36.00
CA PHE A 384 -19.10 -7.46 -34.73
C PHE A 384 -18.00 -7.75 -33.71
N PHE A 385 -16.94 -8.46 -34.10
CA PHE A 385 -15.83 -8.79 -33.20
C PHE A 385 -15.05 -7.54 -32.76
N GLY A 386 -14.70 -6.65 -33.69
CA GLY A 386 -14.00 -5.39 -33.35
C GLY A 386 -14.79 -4.51 -32.40
N LEU A 387 -16.12 -4.46 -32.54
CA LEU A 387 -17.03 -3.72 -31.66
C LEU A 387 -17.14 -4.37 -30.27
N ILE A 388 -17.12 -5.70 -30.17
CA ILE A 388 -17.05 -6.41 -28.87
C ILE A 388 -15.74 -6.07 -28.15
N GLY A 389 -14.60 -6.17 -28.85
CA GLY A 389 -13.29 -5.85 -28.27
C GLY A 389 -13.20 -4.38 -27.84
N GLU A 390 -13.73 -3.45 -28.64
CA GLU A 390 -13.81 -2.03 -28.32
C GLU A 390 -14.68 -1.79 -27.07
N ARG A 391 -15.87 -2.41 -27.01
CA ARG A 391 -16.81 -2.23 -25.91
C ARG A 391 -16.25 -2.77 -24.59
N LEU A 392 -15.66 -3.97 -24.60
CA LEU A 392 -15.03 -4.56 -23.41
C LEU A 392 -13.85 -3.71 -22.92
N SER A 393 -12.96 -3.29 -23.83
CA SER A 393 -11.78 -2.47 -23.48
C SER A 393 -12.16 -1.10 -22.90
N LYS A 394 -13.26 -0.50 -23.38
CA LYS A 394 -13.79 0.79 -22.87
C LYS A 394 -14.58 0.66 -21.56
N ILE A 395 -14.93 -0.56 -21.14
CA ILE A 395 -15.61 -0.82 -19.85
C ILE A 395 -14.60 -1.01 -18.72
N ASN A 396 -13.51 -1.76 -18.95
CA ASN A 396 -12.48 -2.00 -17.93
C ASN A 396 -11.09 -2.10 -18.57
N LEU A 397 -10.12 -1.39 -17.97
CA LEU A 397 -8.72 -1.38 -18.37
C LEU A 397 -8.06 -2.77 -18.34
N ILE A 398 -8.58 -3.70 -17.53
CA ILE A 398 -8.14 -5.11 -17.52
C ILE A 398 -8.32 -5.72 -18.92
N TRP A 399 -9.49 -5.56 -19.55
CA TRP A 399 -9.74 -6.07 -20.91
C TRP A 399 -8.83 -5.42 -21.95
N ALA A 400 -8.60 -4.11 -21.86
CA ALA A 400 -7.67 -3.41 -22.75
C ALA A 400 -6.25 -4.00 -22.66
N LYS A 401 -5.72 -4.18 -21.45
CA LYS A 401 -4.41 -4.81 -21.21
C LYS A 401 -4.35 -6.27 -21.66
N SER A 402 -5.42 -7.04 -21.46
CA SER A 402 -5.51 -8.41 -21.98
C SER A 402 -5.42 -8.42 -23.51
N TYR A 403 -6.11 -7.51 -24.21
CA TYR A 403 -5.98 -7.39 -25.67
C TYR A 403 -4.60 -6.91 -26.13
N GLU A 404 -3.92 -6.05 -25.36
CA GLU A 404 -2.52 -5.64 -25.62
C GLU A 404 -1.57 -6.84 -25.47
N GLN A 405 -1.75 -7.68 -24.44
CA GLN A 405 -1.01 -8.93 -24.26
C GLN A 405 -1.27 -9.92 -25.40
N CYS A 406 -2.55 -10.09 -25.80
CA CYS A 406 -2.91 -10.89 -26.98
C CYS A 406 -2.20 -10.36 -28.24
N PHE A 407 -2.16 -9.04 -28.47
CA PHE A 407 -1.48 -8.48 -29.65
C PHE A 407 -0.01 -8.93 -29.73
N MET A 408 0.72 -8.85 -28.61
CA MET A 408 2.12 -9.27 -28.55
C MET A 408 2.27 -10.77 -28.82
N GLN A 409 1.47 -11.61 -28.16
CA GLN A 409 1.49 -13.08 -28.32
C GLN A 409 1.14 -13.52 -29.76
N TYR A 410 0.10 -12.92 -30.36
CA TYR A 410 -0.26 -13.17 -31.76
C TYR A 410 0.83 -12.66 -32.71
N PHE A 411 1.46 -11.50 -32.44
CA PHE A 411 2.53 -10.97 -33.30
C PHE A 411 3.78 -11.87 -33.29
N GLU A 412 4.20 -12.41 -32.15
CA GLU A 412 5.32 -13.36 -32.08
C GLU A 412 5.05 -14.65 -32.87
N THR A 413 3.78 -15.07 -32.96
CA THR A 413 3.36 -16.35 -33.57
C THR A 413 2.75 -16.23 -34.98
N ILE A 414 2.71 -15.04 -35.59
CA ILE A 414 2.15 -14.78 -36.95
C ILE A 414 2.60 -15.73 -38.05
N HIS A 415 3.81 -16.27 -37.97
CA HIS A 415 4.34 -17.22 -38.96
C HIS A 415 3.55 -18.55 -39.01
N ARG A 416 2.76 -18.87 -37.97
CA ARG A 416 1.93 -20.08 -37.87
C ARG A 416 0.54 -19.92 -38.50
N TYR A 417 0.10 -18.69 -38.78
CA TYR A 417 -1.25 -18.42 -39.25
C TYR A 417 -1.30 -18.27 -40.77
N GLU A 418 -2.34 -18.85 -41.38
CA GLU A 418 -2.63 -18.68 -42.79
C GLU A 418 -3.10 -17.26 -43.14
N THR A 419 -3.07 -16.90 -44.43
CA THR A 419 -3.35 -15.54 -44.91
C THR A 419 -4.76 -15.03 -44.61
N ASN A 420 -5.77 -15.91 -44.51
CA ASN A 420 -7.12 -15.52 -44.13
C ASN A 420 -7.21 -15.17 -42.63
N ARG A 421 -6.68 -16.05 -41.76
CA ARG A 421 -6.64 -15.81 -40.32
C ARG A 421 -5.83 -14.56 -39.98
N LEU A 422 -4.66 -14.37 -40.61
CA LEU A 422 -3.87 -13.14 -40.49
C LEU A 422 -4.68 -11.89 -40.88
N ARG A 423 -5.46 -11.95 -41.97
CA ARG A 423 -6.30 -10.82 -42.42
C ARG A 423 -7.33 -10.41 -41.35
N ASN A 424 -8.03 -11.37 -40.77
CA ASN A 424 -9.06 -11.07 -39.77
C ASN A 424 -8.45 -10.55 -38.46
N ILE A 425 -7.37 -11.17 -37.96
CA ILE A 425 -6.67 -10.72 -36.75
C ILE A 425 -6.08 -9.31 -36.95
N SER A 426 -5.50 -9.02 -38.12
CA SER A 426 -4.99 -7.68 -38.47
C SER A 426 -6.08 -6.62 -38.46
N LYS A 427 -7.27 -6.94 -39.00
CA LYS A 427 -8.42 -6.02 -39.03
C LYS A 427 -9.04 -5.82 -37.65
N PHE A 428 -9.09 -6.87 -36.83
CA PHE A 428 -9.55 -6.79 -35.44
C PHE A 428 -8.70 -5.79 -34.64
N PHE A 429 -7.38 -5.96 -34.62
CA PHE A 429 -6.50 -5.02 -33.92
C PHE A 429 -6.44 -3.64 -34.59
N GLY A 430 -6.59 -3.55 -35.91
CA GLY A 430 -6.71 -2.29 -36.63
C GLY A 430 -7.96 -1.49 -36.24
N HIS A 431 -9.08 -2.17 -35.96
CA HIS A 431 -10.28 -1.55 -35.40
C HIS A 431 -10.03 -1.03 -33.98
N LEU A 432 -9.43 -1.84 -33.09
CA LEU A 432 -9.16 -1.46 -31.70
C LEU A 432 -8.19 -0.26 -31.58
N LEU A 433 -7.12 -0.24 -32.38
CA LEU A 433 -6.18 0.89 -32.43
C LEU A 433 -6.80 2.13 -33.10
N GLY A 434 -7.69 1.94 -34.08
CA GLY A 434 -8.43 3.01 -34.74
C GLY A 434 -9.50 3.69 -33.87
N SER A 435 -10.05 2.97 -32.88
CA SER A 435 -11.08 3.47 -31.95
C SER A 435 -10.55 3.86 -30.57
N ASP A 436 -9.23 3.84 -30.37
CA ASP A 436 -8.51 4.05 -29.11
C ASP A 436 -8.98 3.12 -27.97
N ALA A 437 -9.29 1.87 -28.32
CA ALA A 437 -9.64 0.83 -27.35
C ALA A 437 -8.41 0.23 -26.65
N ILE A 438 -7.25 0.19 -27.33
CA ILE A 438 -5.97 -0.31 -26.79
C ILE A 438 -4.84 0.68 -27.04
N SER A 439 -3.78 0.62 -26.23
CA SER A 439 -2.60 1.47 -26.32
C SER A 439 -1.83 1.26 -27.61
N TRP A 440 -1.26 2.34 -28.14
CA TRP A 440 -0.33 2.31 -29.27
C TRP A 440 1.07 1.82 -28.87
N GLU A 441 1.32 1.53 -27.58
CA GLU A 441 2.55 0.90 -27.10
C GLU A 441 2.79 -0.49 -27.72
N VAL A 442 1.72 -1.20 -28.12
CA VAL A 442 1.81 -2.53 -28.76
C VAL A 442 2.65 -2.55 -30.03
N PHE A 443 2.87 -1.40 -30.68
CA PHE A 443 3.76 -1.30 -31.84
C PHE A 443 5.24 -1.59 -31.53
N ARG A 444 5.66 -1.57 -30.25
CA ARG A 444 7.05 -1.83 -29.83
C ARG A 444 7.56 -3.22 -30.22
N VAL A 445 6.66 -4.19 -30.42
CA VAL A 445 6.99 -5.55 -30.88
C VAL A 445 7.30 -5.60 -32.39
N ILE A 446 6.85 -4.62 -33.17
CA ILE A 446 6.98 -4.62 -34.63
C ILE A 446 8.34 -4.05 -35.04
N ARG A 447 9.16 -4.89 -35.69
CA ARG A 447 10.42 -4.50 -36.33
C ARG A 447 10.33 -4.68 -37.84
N LEU A 448 10.61 -3.61 -38.59
CA LEU A 448 10.69 -3.60 -40.05
C LEU A 448 12.16 -3.60 -40.50
N THR A 449 12.79 -4.77 -40.41
CA THR A 449 14.17 -5.03 -40.84
C THR A 449 14.19 -6.17 -41.86
N GLU A 450 15.28 -6.31 -42.61
CA GLU A 450 15.38 -7.39 -43.61
C GLU A 450 15.44 -8.78 -42.94
N ASP A 451 16.05 -8.85 -41.76
CA ASP A 451 16.34 -10.08 -41.02
C ASP A 451 15.18 -10.54 -40.11
N ASP A 452 14.49 -9.62 -39.40
CA ASP A 452 13.38 -9.98 -38.48
C ASP A 452 12.02 -10.10 -39.19
N THR A 453 11.81 -9.43 -40.35
CA THR A 453 10.46 -9.30 -40.94
C THR A 453 10.12 -10.41 -41.95
N THR A 454 9.44 -11.45 -41.46
CA THR A 454 8.87 -12.56 -42.26
C THR A 454 7.82 -12.10 -43.29
N SER A 455 7.48 -12.98 -44.25
CA SER A 455 6.38 -12.75 -45.21
C SER A 455 5.02 -12.58 -44.51
N SER A 456 4.71 -13.38 -43.49
CA SER A 456 3.51 -13.24 -42.68
C SER A 456 3.46 -11.90 -41.94
N SER A 457 4.59 -11.42 -41.41
CA SER A 457 4.71 -10.09 -40.79
C SER A 457 4.39 -8.97 -41.78
N ARG A 458 4.88 -9.06 -43.02
CA ARG A 458 4.59 -8.08 -44.08
C ARG A 458 3.11 -8.08 -44.48
N ILE A 459 2.45 -9.24 -44.47
CA ILE A 459 1.00 -9.32 -44.76
C ILE A 459 0.19 -8.74 -43.60
N PHE A 460 0.54 -9.07 -42.36
CA PHE A 460 -0.12 -8.57 -41.15
C PHE A 460 -0.05 -7.04 -41.05
N VAL A 461 1.18 -6.49 -41.10
CA VAL A 461 1.40 -5.03 -41.01
C VAL A 461 0.70 -4.31 -42.16
N LYS A 462 0.70 -4.85 -43.39
CA LYS A 462 -0.02 -4.26 -44.52
C LYS A 462 -1.51 -4.10 -44.21
N ILE A 463 -2.16 -5.17 -43.79
CA ILE A 463 -3.62 -5.19 -43.57
C ILE A 463 -4.00 -4.34 -42.34
N LEU A 464 -3.18 -4.37 -41.29
CA LEU A 464 -3.34 -3.53 -40.09
C LEU A 464 -3.33 -2.03 -40.47
N PHE A 465 -2.36 -1.61 -41.28
CA PHE A 465 -2.25 -0.22 -41.72
C PHE A 465 -3.32 0.16 -42.76
N GLU A 466 -3.79 -0.77 -43.60
CA GLU A 466 -4.95 -0.56 -44.48
C GLU A 466 -6.23 -0.25 -43.68
N GLU A 467 -6.49 -0.99 -42.59
CA GLU A 467 -7.64 -0.76 -41.71
C GLU A 467 -7.50 0.57 -40.91
N LEU A 468 -6.31 0.89 -40.41
CA LEU A 468 -6.03 2.19 -39.77
C LEU A 468 -6.17 3.38 -40.73
N LYS A 469 -5.74 3.23 -41.99
CA LYS A 469 -5.94 4.21 -43.06
C LYS A 469 -7.43 4.37 -43.40
N SER A 470 -8.22 3.30 -43.31
CA SER A 470 -9.67 3.33 -43.54
C SER A 470 -10.45 4.01 -42.41
N SER A 471 -10.10 3.73 -41.15
CA SER A 471 -10.79 4.27 -39.97
C SER A 471 -10.41 5.71 -39.62
N LEU A 472 -9.11 6.03 -39.58
CA LEU A 472 -8.61 7.36 -39.18
C LEU A 472 -8.43 8.32 -40.36
N GLY A 473 -8.17 7.79 -41.56
CA GLY A 473 -7.69 8.55 -42.70
C GLY A 473 -6.20 8.89 -42.60
N LEU A 474 -5.52 8.95 -43.75
CA LEU A 474 -4.05 9.07 -43.83
C LEU A 474 -3.49 10.32 -43.10
N ARG A 475 -4.23 11.44 -43.06
CA ARG A 475 -3.80 12.66 -42.34
C ARG A 475 -3.74 12.45 -40.83
N LYS A 476 -4.82 11.96 -40.21
CA LYS A 476 -4.86 11.71 -38.76
C LYS A 476 -3.88 10.61 -38.35
N LEU A 477 -3.74 9.57 -39.17
CA LEU A 477 -2.76 8.51 -38.95
C LEU A 477 -1.33 9.06 -38.94
N LYS A 478 -0.99 9.96 -39.88
CA LYS A 478 0.31 10.64 -39.91
C LYS A 478 0.54 11.57 -38.70
N GLU A 479 -0.50 12.27 -38.24
CA GLU A 479 -0.45 13.09 -37.02
C GLU A 479 -0.22 12.22 -35.77
N ARG A 480 -0.96 11.12 -35.63
CA ARG A 480 -0.79 10.12 -34.55
C ARG A 480 0.64 9.58 -34.49
N LEU A 481 1.15 9.07 -35.61
CA LEU A 481 2.49 8.49 -35.74
C LEU A 481 3.64 9.51 -35.56
N ARG A 482 3.34 10.82 -35.52
CA ARG A 482 4.28 11.90 -35.25
C ARG A 482 4.23 12.45 -33.82
N THR A 483 3.35 11.93 -32.97
CA THR A 483 3.23 12.38 -31.57
C THR A 483 4.55 12.15 -30.83
N PRO A 484 5.19 13.17 -30.22
CA PRO A 484 6.51 13.03 -29.62
C PRO A 484 6.58 11.96 -28.51
N SER A 485 5.53 11.86 -27.68
CA SER A 485 5.44 10.88 -26.59
C SER A 485 5.23 9.43 -27.03
N MET A 486 4.99 9.18 -28.33
CA MET A 486 4.77 7.84 -28.88
C MET A 486 5.90 7.38 -29.82
N GLN A 487 6.90 8.24 -30.10
CA GLN A 487 7.98 7.92 -31.05
C GLN A 487 8.79 6.68 -30.65
N GLU A 488 8.99 6.46 -29.35
CA GLU A 488 9.72 5.30 -28.83
C GLU A 488 9.06 3.97 -29.23
N TYR A 489 7.72 3.90 -29.17
CA TYR A 489 6.94 2.72 -29.55
C TYR A 489 7.03 2.41 -31.06
N PHE A 490 7.30 3.42 -31.88
CA PHE A 490 7.40 3.28 -33.34
C PHE A 490 8.85 3.10 -33.84
N ALA A 491 9.85 3.04 -32.95
CA ALA A 491 11.25 2.97 -33.33
C ALA A 491 11.59 1.73 -34.21
N GLY A 492 10.97 0.59 -33.93
CA GLY A 492 11.11 -0.63 -34.75
C GLY A 492 10.36 -0.57 -36.09
N LEU A 493 9.28 0.21 -36.16
CA LEU A 493 8.48 0.41 -37.37
C LEU A 493 9.11 1.44 -38.33
N PHE A 494 9.78 2.45 -37.77
CA PHE A 494 10.49 3.50 -38.51
C PHE A 494 11.98 3.54 -38.13
N PRO A 495 12.76 2.50 -38.50
CA PRO A 495 14.16 2.37 -38.13
C PRO A 495 15.04 3.51 -38.66
N LYS A 496 15.70 4.21 -37.72
CA LYS A 496 16.66 5.31 -37.96
C LYS A 496 18.12 4.90 -37.63
N ASP A 497 18.34 3.64 -37.27
CA ASP A 497 19.60 3.00 -36.84
C ASP A 497 20.58 2.73 -37.99
N ASN A 498 20.13 2.06 -39.04
CA ASN A 498 20.94 1.57 -40.14
C ASN A 498 20.32 2.00 -41.49
N PRO A 499 21.08 2.63 -42.40
CA PRO A 499 20.59 3.01 -43.72
C PRO A 499 19.96 1.86 -44.54
N ARG A 500 20.33 0.59 -44.29
CA ARG A 500 19.67 -0.58 -44.90
C ARG A 500 18.24 -0.75 -44.37
N ASN A 501 18.07 -0.76 -43.05
CA ASN A 501 16.75 -0.87 -42.39
C ASN A 501 15.86 0.32 -42.75
N THR A 502 16.39 1.54 -42.74
CA THR A 502 15.68 2.75 -43.17
C THR A 502 15.15 2.64 -44.62
N ARG A 503 15.97 2.14 -45.56
CA ARG A 503 15.53 1.92 -46.96
C ARG A 503 14.49 0.81 -47.05
N PHE A 504 14.65 -0.28 -46.31
CA PHE A 504 13.69 -1.37 -46.27
C PHE A 504 12.30 -0.88 -45.83
N ALA A 505 12.22 -0.13 -44.73
CA ALA A 505 10.97 0.47 -44.24
C ALA A 505 10.36 1.47 -45.24
N ILE A 506 11.18 2.34 -45.86
CA ILE A 506 10.71 3.26 -46.92
C ILE A 506 10.07 2.48 -48.09
N ASN A 507 10.78 1.48 -48.61
CA ASN A 507 10.34 0.68 -49.76
C ASN A 507 9.06 -0.11 -49.43
N TYR A 508 9.00 -0.70 -48.23
CA TYR A 508 7.84 -1.43 -47.74
C TYR A 508 6.60 -0.51 -47.66
N PHE A 509 6.69 0.64 -46.99
CA PHE A 509 5.56 1.57 -46.89
C PHE A 509 5.14 2.20 -48.23
N THR A 510 6.06 2.35 -49.20
CA THR A 510 5.67 2.69 -50.57
C THR A 510 4.93 1.56 -51.29
N SER A 511 5.32 0.30 -51.07
CA SER A 511 4.68 -0.86 -51.72
C SER A 511 3.23 -1.11 -51.25
N ILE A 512 2.84 -0.55 -50.10
CA ILE A 512 1.47 -0.60 -49.56
C ILE A 512 0.70 0.73 -49.73
N GLU A 513 1.17 1.61 -50.61
CA GLU A 513 0.55 2.92 -50.92
C GLU A 513 0.41 3.85 -49.69
N MET A 514 1.41 3.85 -48.81
CA MET A 514 1.49 4.70 -47.62
C MET A 514 2.83 5.43 -47.49
N GLY A 515 3.51 5.68 -48.62
CA GLY A 515 4.82 6.34 -48.67
C GLY A 515 4.89 7.70 -47.94
N ALA A 516 3.76 8.42 -47.84
CA ALA A 516 3.64 9.69 -47.12
C ALA A 516 3.82 9.58 -45.58
N LEU A 517 3.89 8.36 -45.03
CA LEU A 517 4.28 8.13 -43.64
C LEU A 517 5.81 8.14 -43.45
N THR A 518 6.60 8.08 -44.54
CA THR A 518 8.06 7.86 -44.51
C THR A 518 8.90 9.11 -44.76
N ASP A 519 8.29 10.29 -44.81
CA ASP A 519 8.97 11.56 -45.15
C ASP A 519 10.20 11.81 -44.27
N GLU A 520 10.08 11.62 -42.95
CA GLU A 520 11.20 11.80 -42.01
C GLU A 520 12.34 10.78 -42.21
N LEU A 521 12.01 9.55 -42.61
CA LEU A 521 13.02 8.54 -42.92
C LEU A 521 13.79 8.92 -44.20
N ARG A 522 13.13 9.56 -45.17
CA ARG A 522 13.75 10.07 -46.39
C ARG A 522 14.67 11.25 -46.09
N GLU A 523 14.23 12.19 -45.24
CA GLU A 523 15.05 13.31 -44.77
C GLU A 523 16.26 12.83 -43.96
N HIS A 524 16.07 11.89 -43.03
CA HIS A 524 17.15 11.25 -42.27
C HIS A 524 18.16 10.56 -43.18
N LEU A 525 17.70 9.77 -44.15
CA LEU A 525 18.57 9.08 -45.09
C LEU A 525 19.41 10.05 -45.95
N GLN A 526 18.82 11.17 -46.41
CA GLN A 526 19.55 12.22 -47.12
C GLN A 526 20.60 12.91 -46.23
N ASN A 527 20.27 13.18 -44.96
CA ASN A 527 21.20 13.80 -44.02
C ASN A 527 22.35 12.85 -43.65
N VAL A 528 22.07 11.56 -43.45
CA VAL A 528 23.09 10.52 -43.22
C VAL A 528 23.99 10.38 -44.47
N GLN A 529 23.44 10.41 -45.68
CA GLN A 529 24.25 10.39 -46.92
C GLN A 529 25.18 11.61 -47.02
N LYS A 530 24.70 12.84 -46.71
CA LYS A 530 25.54 14.04 -46.64
C LYS A 530 26.65 13.90 -45.59
N LEU A 531 26.34 13.36 -44.42
CA LEU A 531 27.31 13.10 -43.34
C LEU A 531 28.38 12.08 -43.74
N ILE A 532 27.98 11.00 -44.43
CA ILE A 532 28.91 10.00 -44.97
C ILE A 532 29.81 10.60 -46.05
N MET A 533 29.25 11.38 -46.99
CA MET A 533 30.04 12.10 -48.00
C MET A 533 31.03 13.09 -47.36
N THR A 534 30.61 13.79 -46.30
CA THR A 534 31.47 14.75 -45.57
C THR A 534 32.56 14.03 -44.78
N LYS A 535 32.26 12.89 -44.15
CA LYS A 535 33.27 12.02 -43.52
C LYS A 535 34.27 11.48 -44.55
N LYS A 536 33.79 11.03 -45.72
CA LYS A 536 34.66 10.53 -46.79
C LYS A 536 35.61 11.62 -47.28
N ARG A 537 35.09 12.82 -47.56
CA ARG A 537 35.91 14.01 -47.89
C ARG A 537 36.98 14.33 -46.84
N LYS A 538 36.65 14.24 -45.54
CA LYS A 538 37.64 14.44 -44.46
C LYS A 538 38.69 13.33 -44.38
N ILE A 539 38.34 12.10 -44.74
CA ILE A 539 39.30 10.98 -44.82
C ILE A 539 40.21 11.18 -46.05
N ASP A 540 39.65 11.62 -47.17
CA ASP A 540 40.40 11.96 -48.40
C ASP A 540 41.34 13.18 -48.18
N GLU A 541 40.95 14.16 -47.36
CA GLU A 541 41.83 15.27 -46.93
C GLU A 541 42.98 14.79 -46.02
N VAL A 542 42.72 13.90 -45.06
CA VAL A 542 43.75 13.37 -44.15
C VAL A 542 44.75 12.47 -44.88
N THR A 543 44.29 11.65 -45.83
CA THR A 543 45.16 10.78 -46.64
C THR A 543 46.03 11.52 -47.66
N SER A 544 45.77 12.80 -47.92
CA SER A 544 46.61 13.64 -48.81
C SER A 544 47.95 14.10 -48.21
N SER A 545 48.28 13.69 -46.98
CA SER A 545 49.44 14.20 -46.22
C SER A 545 50.57 13.19 -45.97
N SER A 546 50.55 12.02 -46.61
CA SER A 546 51.64 11.02 -46.54
C SER A 546 51.73 10.17 -47.81
N GLU A 547 52.70 10.46 -48.69
CA GLU A 547 53.03 9.64 -49.86
C GLU A 547 54.13 8.60 -49.57
N SER A 548 54.19 7.56 -50.43
CA SER A 548 55.13 6.42 -50.48
C SER A 548 54.93 5.35 -49.38
N SER A 549 54.91 4.03 -49.67
CA SER A 549 55.31 3.30 -50.89
C SER A 549 54.66 1.90 -51.00
N SER A 550 54.29 1.49 -52.24
CA SER A 550 54.36 0.13 -52.87
C SER A 550 53.97 -1.15 -52.06
N GLU A 551 53.22 -2.16 -52.55
CA GLU A 551 52.99 -2.72 -53.91
C GLU A 551 51.60 -3.41 -54.08
N SER A 552 51.22 -3.73 -55.33
CA SER A 552 50.42 -4.87 -55.88
C SER A 552 49.36 -5.63 -55.03
N SER A 553 48.21 -6.08 -55.56
CA SER A 553 47.73 -6.19 -56.97
C SER A 553 46.22 -6.48 -57.06
N SER A 554 45.59 -6.09 -58.20
CA SER A 554 44.42 -6.69 -58.89
C SER A 554 43.25 -7.29 -58.06
N ASP A 555 42.00 -6.87 -58.24
CA ASP A 555 41.25 -7.12 -59.48
C ASP A 555 40.19 -6.05 -59.84
N GLU A 556 39.76 -6.08 -61.10
CA GLU A 556 39.00 -5.03 -61.79
C GLU A 556 37.48 -5.29 -61.94
N SER A 557 36.72 -4.18 -62.01
CA SER A 557 35.55 -3.94 -62.90
C SER A 557 34.32 -4.87 -62.80
N SER A 558 33.07 -4.44 -63.03
CA SER A 558 32.59 -3.44 -63.99
C SER A 558 31.14 -2.99 -63.70
N ASP A 559 30.80 -1.74 -64.06
CA ASP A 559 29.41 -1.31 -64.29
C ASP A 559 28.79 -2.02 -65.50
N SER A 560 27.46 -2.21 -65.52
CA SER A 560 26.69 -2.16 -66.77
C SER A 560 25.21 -1.83 -66.55
N SER A 561 24.63 -1.16 -67.53
CA SER A 561 23.29 -0.56 -67.50
C SER A 561 22.31 -1.25 -68.46
N THR A 562 21.02 -1.31 -68.08
CA THR A 562 19.81 -1.34 -68.94
C THR A 562 19.83 -2.12 -70.27
N SER A 563 18.88 -3.04 -70.46
CA SER A 563 17.75 -2.81 -71.39
C SER A 563 16.73 -3.98 -71.44
N THR A 564 15.59 -3.69 -72.08
CA THR A 564 14.33 -4.45 -72.21
C THR A 564 14.33 -5.57 -73.25
N SER A 565 13.47 -6.59 -73.07
CA SER A 565 12.43 -7.08 -74.04
C SER A 565 11.92 -8.48 -73.62
N SER A 566 10.65 -8.75 -73.29
CA SER A 566 9.44 -8.91 -74.15
C SER A 566 8.98 -10.39 -74.26
N VAL A 567 7.70 -10.61 -74.65
CA VAL A 567 7.04 -11.91 -75.00
C VAL A 567 6.64 -12.79 -73.78
N ASN A 568 5.43 -13.35 -73.62
CA ASN A 568 4.18 -13.31 -74.44
C ASN A 568 2.84 -13.37 -73.64
N ASN A 569 1.77 -13.06 -74.38
CA ASN A 569 0.32 -13.32 -74.26
C ASN A 569 -0.24 -14.53 -73.47
N ALA A 570 -1.39 -14.30 -72.79
CA ALA A 570 -2.70 -14.89 -73.14
C ALA A 570 -3.89 -14.19 -72.44
N TYR A 571 -4.85 -13.67 -73.22
CA TYR A 571 -6.34 -13.78 -73.14
C TYR A 571 -7.05 -13.93 -71.77
N PHE A 572 -8.23 -13.36 -71.47
CA PHE A 572 -9.37 -12.82 -72.27
C PHE A 572 -10.07 -11.73 -71.39
N ASP A 573 -10.08 -10.45 -71.74
CA ASP A 573 -11.12 -9.69 -72.49
C ASP A 573 -12.59 -9.81 -71.99
N SER A 574 -13.17 -8.68 -71.55
CA SER A 574 -14.43 -8.15 -72.10
C SER A 574 -14.72 -6.71 -71.65
N HIS A 575 -15.01 -5.84 -72.62
CA HIS A 575 -15.43 -4.44 -72.46
C HIS A 575 -16.90 -4.29 -71.99
N ILE A 576 -17.30 -3.10 -71.50
CA ILE A 576 -18.19 -2.14 -72.23
C ILE A 576 -18.60 -0.90 -71.38
N ASN A 577 -18.15 0.27 -71.88
CA ASN A 577 -18.74 1.62 -71.98
C ASN A 577 -19.79 2.23 -71.00
N ASN A 578 -19.50 3.49 -70.64
CA ASN A 578 -20.37 4.70 -70.64
C ASN A 578 -21.83 4.64 -70.14
N TRP A 579 -22.22 5.60 -69.28
CA TRP A 579 -22.82 6.88 -69.71
C TRP A 579 -22.95 7.87 -68.54
N LYS A 580 -23.43 9.09 -68.82
CA LYS A 580 -23.45 10.27 -67.94
C LYS A 580 -24.91 10.78 -67.79
N VAL A 581 -25.15 11.66 -66.80
CA VAL A 581 -26.18 12.75 -66.80
C VAL A 581 -27.63 12.49 -66.25
N LEU A 582 -27.90 13.19 -65.13
CA LEU A 582 -29.11 13.96 -64.69
C LEU A 582 -30.47 13.36 -64.25
N GLN A 583 -30.94 13.98 -63.14
CA GLN A 583 -32.32 14.41 -62.78
C GLN A 583 -33.41 13.42 -62.29
N GLY A 584 -34.20 13.88 -61.30
CA GLY A 584 -35.49 13.29 -60.94
C GLY A 584 -35.99 13.62 -59.51
N ARG A 585 -36.80 14.68 -59.34
CA ARG A 585 -37.58 14.95 -58.10
C ARG A 585 -38.95 14.25 -58.16
N SER A 586 -39.47 13.79 -57.02
CA SER A 586 -40.88 13.95 -56.58
C SER A 586 -40.99 13.40 -55.14
N GLN A 587 -41.27 14.20 -54.10
CA GLN A 587 -42.61 14.58 -53.63
C GLN A 587 -43.61 13.41 -53.53
N TYR A 588 -44.06 13.09 -52.31
CA TYR A 588 -45.40 13.48 -51.88
C TYR A 588 -45.50 13.66 -50.36
N ASN A 589 -46.49 14.43 -49.92
CA ASN A 589 -46.69 14.95 -48.56
C ASN A 589 -48.13 14.65 -48.12
N ARG A 590 -48.39 14.46 -46.80
CA ARG A 590 -49.69 14.45 -46.05
C ARG A 590 -49.66 13.41 -44.91
N GLN A 591 -50.24 13.61 -43.72
CA GLN A 591 -50.92 14.81 -43.18
C GLN A 591 -50.87 14.85 -41.64
N CYS A 592 -50.93 16.10 -41.15
CA CYS A 592 -51.24 16.62 -39.82
C CYS A 592 -52.49 15.96 -39.14
N SER A 593 -52.83 16.17 -37.85
CA SER A 593 -52.71 17.41 -37.05
C SER A 593 -52.94 17.23 -35.53
N ALA A 594 -52.37 18.14 -34.71
CA ALA A 594 -52.80 18.65 -33.38
C ALA A 594 -53.03 17.64 -32.22
N VAL A 595 -52.73 17.92 -30.94
CA VAL A 595 -52.96 19.12 -30.08
C VAL A 595 -51.75 19.28 -29.12
N GLN A 596 -51.07 20.44 -29.05
CA GLN A 596 -51.01 21.42 -27.92
C GLN A 596 -50.87 20.80 -26.49
N GLN A 597 -50.09 21.31 -25.53
CA GLN A 597 -49.51 22.67 -25.32
C GLN A 597 -48.33 22.67 -24.30
N ASN A 598 -47.76 23.85 -24.03
CA ASN A 598 -46.85 24.28 -22.94
C ASN A 598 -45.34 23.89 -22.95
N PRO A 599 -44.46 24.86 -23.28
CA PRO A 599 -43.02 24.84 -22.96
C PRO A 599 -42.71 25.62 -21.67
N GLU A 600 -42.93 25.01 -20.50
CA GLU A 600 -42.65 25.62 -19.17
C GLU A 600 -41.66 24.79 -18.32
N PHE A 601 -40.59 24.24 -18.91
CA PHE A 601 -39.59 23.46 -18.17
C PHE A 601 -38.13 23.90 -18.31
N LEU A 602 -37.86 24.99 -19.06
CA LEU A 602 -36.49 25.52 -19.25
C LEU A 602 -36.35 27.01 -18.90
N SER A 603 -37.36 27.62 -18.27
CA SER A 603 -37.33 29.03 -17.82
C SER A 603 -37.24 29.19 -16.28
N ALA A 604 -37.23 28.09 -15.52
CA ALA A 604 -37.42 28.11 -14.06
C ALA A 604 -36.12 28.11 -13.22
N MET A 605 -34.94 28.23 -13.83
CA MET A 605 -33.63 28.24 -13.13
C MET A 605 -33.07 29.65 -12.87
N PHE A 606 -33.63 30.70 -13.48
CA PHE A 606 -33.10 32.08 -13.39
C PHE A 606 -34.20 33.14 -13.31
N SER A 607 -34.83 33.28 -12.15
CA SER A 607 -35.62 34.47 -11.77
C SER A 607 -35.83 34.51 -10.24
N ASN A 608 -35.19 35.49 -9.57
CA ASN A 608 -35.57 35.96 -8.24
C ASN A 608 -36.23 37.33 -8.41
N PRO A 609 -37.26 37.67 -7.62
CA PRO A 609 -36.99 38.64 -6.53
C PRO A 609 -37.82 38.44 -5.24
N GLU A 610 -37.16 38.75 -4.11
CA GLU A 610 -37.63 39.51 -2.92
C GLU A 610 -39.00 39.15 -2.25
N GLN A 611 -39.15 39.11 -0.92
CA GLN A 611 -38.62 40.01 0.12
C GLN A 611 -38.43 39.35 1.51
N THR A 612 -37.40 39.80 2.25
CA THR A 612 -37.28 39.95 3.73
C THR A 612 -37.68 38.80 4.69
N SER A 613 -36.99 38.48 5.78
CA SER A 613 -35.73 38.92 6.41
C SER A 613 -35.56 38.10 7.72
N GLU A 614 -34.39 37.82 8.29
CA GLU A 614 -33.00 38.19 8.00
C GLU A 614 -32.09 36.95 7.98
N THR A 615 -30.95 37.01 7.29
CA THR A 615 -29.78 36.14 7.54
C THR A 615 -28.50 36.93 7.21
N ALA A 616 -27.44 36.72 8.00
CA ALA A 616 -26.18 37.43 7.85
C ALA A 616 -25.51 37.16 6.48
N PRO A 617 -24.77 38.12 5.90
CA PRO A 617 -24.24 38.00 4.55
C PRO A 617 -23.24 36.85 4.43
N PHE A 618 -23.53 35.92 3.52
CA PHE A 618 -22.61 34.88 3.11
C PHE A 618 -21.45 35.52 2.32
N LEU A 619 -20.38 35.86 3.03
CA LEU A 619 -19.14 36.32 2.41
C LEU A 619 -18.64 35.22 1.47
N LEU A 620 -18.44 35.56 0.19
CA LEU A 620 -17.61 34.76 -0.71
C LEU A 620 -16.27 34.49 0.00
N PRO A 621 -15.72 33.26 -0.08
CA PRO A 621 -14.45 32.97 0.56
C PRO A 621 -13.39 33.90 -0.02
N VAL A 622 -12.94 34.85 0.83
CA VAL A 622 -11.71 35.58 0.61
C VAL A 622 -10.64 34.55 0.28
N SER A 623 -9.82 34.83 -0.74
CA SER A 623 -8.71 33.97 -1.16
C SER A 623 -8.00 33.45 0.09
N PRO A 624 -7.88 32.12 0.31
CA PRO A 624 -7.39 31.61 1.57
C PRO A 624 -5.99 32.18 1.78
N THR A 625 -5.86 33.06 2.78
CA THR A 625 -4.57 33.56 3.24
C THR A 625 -3.77 32.32 3.60
N LYS A 626 -2.74 32.00 2.80
CA LYS A 626 -2.02 30.73 2.87
C LYS A 626 -1.55 30.52 4.31
N ILE A 627 -2.24 29.64 5.04
CA ILE A 627 -2.03 29.47 6.48
C ILE A 627 -0.56 29.08 6.68
N HIS A 628 0.13 29.81 7.56
CA HIS A 628 1.58 29.68 7.70
C HIS A 628 1.95 28.24 8.07
N GLU A 629 2.90 27.65 7.34
CA GLU A 629 3.19 26.20 7.40
C GLU A 629 3.60 25.72 8.82
N GLU A 630 4.14 26.61 9.67
CA GLU A 630 4.42 26.37 11.10
C GLU A 630 3.17 25.98 11.92
N HIS A 631 1.95 26.36 11.51
CA HIS A 631 0.72 25.96 12.20
C HIS A 631 0.52 24.44 12.22
N GLN A 632 1.07 23.67 11.27
CA GLN A 632 1.00 22.20 11.31
C GLN A 632 1.68 21.65 12.59
N TYR A 633 2.86 22.15 12.91
CA TYR A 633 3.62 21.80 14.12
C TYR A 633 2.91 22.27 15.40
N LEU A 634 2.35 23.49 15.41
CA LEU A 634 1.62 24.02 16.56
C LEU A 634 0.30 23.27 16.82
N ASN A 635 -0.43 22.91 15.76
CA ASN A 635 -1.66 22.14 15.86
C ASN A 635 -1.38 20.72 16.34
N LEU A 636 -0.26 20.12 15.94
CA LEU A 636 0.17 18.83 16.48
C LEU A 636 0.53 18.91 17.98
N ILE A 637 1.22 19.96 18.44
CA ILE A 637 1.44 20.19 19.87
C ILE A 637 0.10 20.31 20.61
N ARG A 638 -0.84 21.12 20.09
CA ARG A 638 -2.16 21.29 20.70
C ARG A 638 -2.89 19.95 20.81
N HIS A 639 -2.89 19.16 19.73
CA HIS A 639 -3.48 17.82 19.70
C HIS A 639 -2.84 16.86 20.72
N ILE A 640 -1.51 16.86 20.88
CA ILE A 640 -0.82 16.02 21.89
C ILE A 640 -1.14 16.50 23.32
N LEU A 641 -1.31 17.80 23.55
CA LEU A 641 -1.71 18.33 24.87
C LEU A 641 -3.17 18.02 25.23
N GLU A 642 -4.06 17.94 24.24
CA GLU A 642 -5.50 17.72 24.43
C GLU A 642 -5.88 16.22 24.42
N HIS A 643 -5.20 15.41 23.62
CA HIS A 643 -5.55 14.00 23.35
C HIS A 643 -4.40 13.01 23.55
N GLY A 644 -3.18 13.47 23.86
CA GLY A 644 -2.01 12.60 24.02
C GLY A 644 -2.13 11.66 25.22
N GLN A 645 -1.81 10.38 25.00
CA GLN A 645 -1.77 9.39 26.07
C GLN A 645 -0.56 9.68 26.97
N ARG A 646 -0.77 9.68 28.29
CA ARG A 646 0.33 9.78 29.25
C ARG A 646 1.09 8.46 29.35
N ARG A 647 2.41 8.48 29.14
CA ARG A 647 3.29 7.31 29.19
C ARG A 647 4.47 7.55 30.15
N SER A 648 4.96 6.47 30.75
CA SER A 648 6.29 6.42 31.36
C SER A 648 7.34 6.25 30.26
N ASP A 649 8.49 6.90 30.40
CA ASP A 649 9.57 6.86 29.43
C ASP A 649 10.90 6.39 30.07
N ARG A 650 11.98 6.34 29.28
CA ARG A 650 13.31 5.87 29.74
C ARG A 650 14.04 6.86 30.66
N THR A 651 13.68 8.14 30.64
CA THR A 651 14.35 9.21 31.41
C THR A 651 13.71 9.38 32.80
N GLY A 652 12.45 8.96 32.96
CA GLY A 652 11.70 9.07 34.21
C GLY A 652 10.83 10.33 34.31
N THR A 653 10.99 11.29 33.39
CA THR A 653 10.16 12.50 33.30
C THR A 653 8.69 12.20 32.96
N GLY A 654 8.46 11.15 32.15
CA GLY A 654 7.18 10.84 31.54
C GLY A 654 6.82 11.76 30.38
N THR A 655 5.92 11.29 29.52
CA THR A 655 5.49 12.00 28.30
C THR A 655 3.98 12.02 28.14
N LEU A 656 3.47 12.99 27.37
CA LEU A 656 2.21 12.90 26.64
C LEU A 656 2.54 12.57 25.17
N SER A 657 1.95 11.53 24.60
CA SER A 657 2.31 11.06 23.25
C SER A 657 1.10 10.72 22.38
N VAL A 658 1.22 10.95 21.08
CA VAL A 658 0.33 10.43 20.04
C VAL A 658 1.17 9.59 19.07
N PHE A 659 0.68 8.40 18.72
CA PHE A 659 1.34 7.51 17.77
C PHE A 659 0.84 7.76 16.35
N ALA A 660 1.77 7.80 15.39
CA ALA A 660 1.53 8.00 13.96
C ALA A 660 0.62 9.20 13.60
N PRO A 661 0.89 10.42 14.10
CA PRO A 661 0.11 11.59 13.73
C PRO A 661 0.34 12.01 12.26
N ASN A 662 -0.50 12.92 11.77
CA ASN A 662 -0.41 13.48 10.42
C ASN A 662 1.00 14.02 10.09
N GLN A 663 1.45 13.78 8.87
CA GLN A 663 2.73 14.27 8.35
C GLN A 663 2.78 15.81 8.34
N LEU A 664 3.95 16.37 8.64
CA LEU A 664 4.23 17.81 8.48
C LEU A 664 4.85 18.04 7.10
N ARG A 665 4.42 19.08 6.38
CA ARG A 665 4.88 19.39 5.01
C ARG A 665 5.38 20.83 4.91
N PHE A 666 6.57 21.02 4.36
CA PHE A 666 7.24 22.32 4.31
C PHE A 666 7.81 22.60 2.92
N SER A 667 7.46 23.75 2.32
CA SER A 667 7.99 24.13 1.01
C SER A 667 9.41 24.67 1.12
N LEU A 668 10.29 24.22 0.21
CA LEU A 668 11.69 24.70 0.11
C LEU A 668 11.90 25.66 -1.08
N ARG A 669 10.83 25.92 -1.84
CA ARG A 669 10.82 26.81 -3.02
C ARG A 669 11.11 28.26 -2.62
N ASP A 670 11.48 29.10 -3.58
CA ASP A 670 11.72 30.55 -3.41
C ASP A 670 12.73 30.92 -2.31
N ASN A 671 13.64 29.99 -2.03
CA ASN A 671 14.63 29.99 -0.95
C ASN A 671 14.07 29.95 0.48
N VAL A 672 12.78 29.60 0.66
CA VAL A 672 12.19 29.38 1.99
C VAL A 672 12.96 28.29 2.75
N PHE A 673 13.18 28.55 4.04
CA PHE A 673 13.81 27.62 4.96
C PHE A 673 12.93 27.44 6.20
N PRO A 674 12.33 26.26 6.43
CA PRO A 674 11.35 26.03 7.50
C PRO A 674 12.03 25.98 8.88
N LEU A 675 12.37 27.16 9.38
CA LEU A 675 12.98 27.37 10.68
C LEU A 675 11.97 28.05 11.59
N LEU A 676 11.55 27.35 12.65
CA LEU A 676 10.44 27.81 13.52
C LEU A 676 10.68 29.22 14.06
N THR A 677 9.60 30.00 14.08
CA THR A 677 9.61 31.41 14.47
C THR A 677 8.90 31.67 15.79
N THR A 678 7.95 30.82 16.20
CA THR A 678 7.28 30.91 17.51
C THR A 678 8.22 30.66 18.68
N LYS A 679 9.36 30.00 18.46
CA LYS A 679 10.51 29.97 19.37
C LYS A 679 11.81 30.17 18.58
N ARG A 680 12.86 30.68 19.22
CA ARG A 680 14.21 30.72 18.64
C ARG A 680 14.81 29.33 18.58
N VAL A 681 15.27 28.90 17.40
CA VAL A 681 16.04 27.68 17.16
C VAL A 681 17.54 28.03 17.03
N PHE A 682 18.43 27.14 17.49
CA PHE A 682 19.87 27.35 17.47
C PHE A 682 20.49 26.97 16.12
N ILE A 683 20.46 27.91 15.17
CA ILE A 683 20.90 27.69 13.77
C ILE A 683 22.32 27.11 13.68
N ARG A 684 23.27 27.61 14.49
CA ARG A 684 24.66 27.15 14.44
C ARG A 684 24.77 25.66 14.75
N GLY A 685 24.07 25.20 15.78
CA GLY A 685 23.95 23.77 16.08
C GLY A 685 23.37 22.97 14.90
N VAL A 686 22.27 23.44 14.30
CA VAL A 686 21.63 22.74 13.16
C VAL A 686 22.60 22.53 12.00
N ILE A 687 23.39 23.55 11.66
CA ILE A 687 24.33 23.48 10.54
C ILE A 687 25.54 22.62 10.91
N GLU A 688 26.16 22.85 12.07
CA GLU A 688 27.39 22.15 12.46
C GLU A 688 27.15 20.67 12.78
N GLU A 689 26.01 20.31 13.38
CA GLU A 689 25.61 18.90 13.57
C GLU A 689 25.38 18.22 12.22
N LEU A 690 24.68 18.85 11.28
CA LEU A 690 24.49 18.26 9.96
C LEU A 690 25.84 18.07 9.25
N LEU A 691 26.73 19.06 9.29
CA LEU A 691 28.09 18.91 8.75
C LEU A 691 28.88 17.80 9.45
N TRP A 692 28.65 17.56 10.75
CA TRP A 692 29.25 16.46 11.52
C TRP A 692 28.69 15.08 11.09
N PHE A 693 27.37 14.96 10.90
CA PHE A 693 26.76 13.76 10.30
C PHE A 693 27.30 13.49 8.88
N LEU A 694 27.41 14.53 8.05
CA LEU A 694 27.92 14.40 6.68
C LEU A 694 29.36 13.86 6.68
N ARG A 695 30.23 14.29 7.59
CA ARG A 695 31.61 13.78 7.72
C ARG A 695 31.73 12.33 8.21
N GLY A 696 30.63 11.68 8.63
CA GLY A 696 30.70 10.35 9.27
C GLY A 696 31.23 10.38 10.71
N ASP A 697 31.40 11.58 11.28
CA ASP A 697 32.05 11.83 12.55
C ASP A 697 31.20 11.32 13.74
N THR A 698 31.88 10.85 14.79
CA THR A 698 31.26 10.22 15.97
C THR A 698 31.87 10.71 17.30
N ASN A 699 32.81 11.66 17.25
CA ASN A 699 33.34 12.35 18.43
C ASN A 699 32.55 13.63 18.69
N SER A 700 31.83 13.71 19.82
CA SER A 700 31.06 14.92 20.18
C SER A 700 31.95 16.13 20.47
N LEU A 701 33.21 15.92 20.87
CA LEU A 701 34.12 17.01 21.23
C LEU A 701 34.43 17.94 20.05
N HIS A 702 34.39 17.44 18.80
CA HIS A 702 34.53 18.26 17.60
C HIS A 702 33.37 19.27 17.41
N LEU A 703 32.22 19.05 18.06
CA LEU A 703 31.13 20.03 18.15
C LEU A 703 31.35 20.99 19.32
N THR A 704 31.79 20.50 20.48
CA THR A 704 32.18 21.31 21.65
C THR A 704 33.26 22.35 21.30
N GLU A 705 34.29 21.96 20.53
CA GLU A 705 35.35 22.84 19.98
C GLU A 705 34.80 23.99 19.12
N LYS A 706 33.64 23.78 18.51
CA LYS A 706 32.92 24.76 17.69
C LYS A 706 31.85 25.54 18.46
N ASP A 707 31.83 25.43 19.80
CA ASP A 707 30.81 26.02 20.67
C ASP A 707 29.38 25.48 20.38
N VAL A 708 29.27 24.17 20.16
CA VAL A 708 28.02 23.44 19.92
C VAL A 708 27.90 22.28 20.91
N HIS A 709 27.32 22.58 22.07
CA HIS A 709 27.26 21.70 23.25
C HIS A 709 26.00 20.80 23.30
N ILE A 710 25.45 20.42 22.15
CA ILE A 710 24.14 19.71 22.08
C ILE A 710 24.24 18.20 22.32
N TRP A 711 25.46 17.65 22.31
CA TRP A 711 25.76 16.22 22.53
C TRP A 711 26.49 15.94 23.84
N ASP A 712 26.88 16.99 24.59
CA ASP A 712 27.72 16.89 25.79
C ASP A 712 27.16 15.93 26.85
N GLU A 713 25.87 15.99 27.14
CA GLU A 713 25.25 15.10 28.14
C GLU A 713 25.31 13.62 27.70
N ASN A 714 25.19 13.33 26.40
CA ASN A 714 25.30 11.97 25.85
C ASN A 714 26.75 11.48 25.66
N GLY A 715 27.69 12.40 25.41
CA GLY A 715 29.11 12.10 25.29
C GLY A 715 29.84 11.99 26.64
N SER A 716 29.23 12.48 27.73
CA SER A 716 29.80 12.49 29.07
C SER A 716 30.17 11.09 29.59
N ARG A 717 31.25 11.03 30.38
CA ARG A 717 31.69 9.79 31.06
C ARG A 717 30.54 9.12 31.84
N GLU A 718 29.79 9.89 32.62
CA GLU A 718 28.68 9.39 33.45
C GLU A 718 27.58 8.72 32.60
N TYR A 719 27.21 9.33 31.47
CA TYR A 719 26.18 8.76 30.61
C TYR A 719 26.66 7.49 29.89
N LEU A 720 27.88 7.51 29.34
CA LEU A 720 28.48 6.35 28.68
C LEU A 720 28.60 5.16 29.64
N ASP A 721 28.97 5.39 30.90
CA ASP A 721 28.99 4.35 31.94
C ASP A 721 27.59 3.81 32.26
N LYS A 722 26.60 4.71 32.42
CA LYS A 722 25.18 4.38 32.67
C LYS A 722 24.57 3.49 31.58
N VAL A 723 24.97 3.65 30.33
CA VAL A 723 24.47 2.84 29.19
C VAL A 723 25.35 1.62 28.85
N GLY A 724 26.39 1.34 29.63
CA GLY A 724 27.25 0.15 29.45
C GLY A 724 28.41 0.32 28.45
N LEU A 725 28.67 1.55 28.01
CA LEU A 725 29.77 1.91 27.09
C LEU A 725 31.01 2.41 27.84
N GLY A 726 31.26 1.85 29.03
CA GLY A 726 32.38 2.21 29.92
C GLY A 726 33.78 2.08 29.33
N HIS A 727 33.92 1.30 28.25
CA HIS A 727 35.17 1.07 27.52
C HIS A 727 35.50 2.16 26.49
N ARG A 728 34.53 3.00 26.12
CA ARG A 728 34.70 4.12 25.17
C ARG A 728 35.38 5.30 25.84
N LYS A 729 36.12 6.12 25.09
CA LYS A 729 36.59 7.43 25.59
C LYS A 729 35.43 8.41 25.76
N GLU A 730 35.62 9.44 26.57
CA GLU A 730 34.64 10.53 26.67
C GLU A 730 34.49 11.23 25.31
N GLY A 731 33.25 11.51 24.91
CA GLY A 731 32.89 12.05 23.59
C GLY A 731 32.73 11.00 22.47
N ASP A 732 33.15 9.75 22.65
CA ASP A 732 32.87 8.67 21.68
C ASP A 732 31.42 8.18 21.83
N LEU A 733 30.57 8.59 20.88
CA LEU A 733 29.15 8.21 20.83
C LEU A 733 28.89 6.84 20.18
N GLY A 734 29.92 6.17 19.66
CA GLY A 734 29.80 4.94 18.87
C GLY A 734 29.22 5.18 17.46
N PRO A 735 28.75 4.13 16.77
CA PRO A 735 28.31 4.16 15.37
C PRO A 735 26.94 4.85 15.16
N VAL A 736 26.79 6.10 15.60
CA VAL A 736 25.57 6.92 15.48
C VAL A 736 25.35 7.44 14.05
N TYR A 737 24.41 8.38 13.87
CA TYR A 737 23.87 8.79 12.57
C TYR A 737 24.90 8.94 11.44
N GLY A 738 25.91 9.80 11.60
CA GLY A 738 26.90 10.06 10.55
C GLY A 738 27.62 8.79 10.09
N PHE A 739 28.05 7.96 11.04
CA PHE A 739 28.66 6.67 10.75
C PHE A 739 27.73 5.76 9.95
N GLN A 740 26.45 5.70 10.32
CA GLN A 740 25.47 4.92 9.54
C GLN A 740 25.22 5.53 8.15
N TRP A 741 25.43 6.84 7.94
CA TRP A 741 25.26 7.46 6.62
C TRP A 741 26.44 7.18 5.68
N ARG A 742 27.68 7.15 6.21
CA ARG A 742 28.93 7.05 5.42
C ARG A 742 29.58 5.66 5.43
N HIS A 743 29.33 4.86 6.47
CA HIS A 743 30.04 3.61 6.78
C HIS A 743 29.08 2.49 7.19
N PHE A 744 27.88 2.44 6.61
CA PHE A 744 26.83 1.48 7.02
C PHE A 744 27.34 0.03 6.92
N GLY A 745 27.22 -0.73 8.02
CA GLY A 745 27.69 -2.12 8.09
C GLY A 745 29.21 -2.30 8.25
N ALA A 746 30.00 -1.22 8.40
CA ALA A 746 31.39 -1.34 8.84
C ALA A 746 31.48 -1.75 10.31
N GLU A 747 32.50 -2.54 10.67
CA GLU A 747 32.78 -2.83 12.07
C GLU A 747 33.33 -1.58 12.77
N TYR A 748 32.61 -1.08 13.77
CA TYR A 748 33.01 0.07 14.57
C TYR A 748 34.08 -0.31 15.61
N VAL A 749 35.18 0.43 15.59
CA VAL A 749 36.30 0.33 16.53
C VAL A 749 36.17 1.47 17.57
N ASP A 750 36.59 2.68 17.19
CA ASP A 750 36.52 3.92 17.97
C ASP A 750 36.25 5.13 17.05
N CYS A 751 36.14 6.33 17.61
CA CYS A 751 35.90 7.56 16.85
C CYS A 751 37.16 8.27 16.30
N ASP A 752 38.36 7.70 16.52
CA ASP A 752 39.62 8.20 15.93
C ASP A 752 40.06 7.39 14.69
N THR A 753 39.49 6.19 14.51
CA THR A 753 39.74 5.28 13.39
C THR A 753 39.25 5.87 12.07
N ASP A 754 40.09 5.78 11.02
CA ASP A 754 39.67 6.06 9.65
C ASP A 754 38.81 4.91 9.10
N TYR A 755 37.59 5.24 8.63
CA TYR A 755 36.64 4.31 8.02
C TYR A 755 36.48 4.51 6.50
N THR A 756 37.35 5.31 5.86
CA THR A 756 37.37 5.50 4.41
C THR A 756 37.42 4.15 3.69
N GLY A 757 36.45 3.92 2.79
CA GLY A 757 36.32 2.66 2.05
C GLY A 757 35.78 1.46 2.84
N LYS A 758 35.37 1.64 4.10
CA LYS A 758 34.72 0.60 4.92
C LYS A 758 33.21 0.80 4.95
N GLY A 759 32.45 -0.29 4.85
CA GLY A 759 30.98 -0.28 4.84
C GLY A 759 30.41 0.32 3.55
N VAL A 760 29.18 0.84 3.64
CA VAL A 760 28.46 1.46 2.52
C VAL A 760 28.24 2.96 2.78
N ASP A 761 28.73 3.80 1.87
CA ASP A 761 28.45 5.24 1.85
C ASP A 761 27.09 5.50 1.18
N GLN A 762 26.03 5.45 1.99
CA GLN A 762 24.66 5.66 1.52
C GLN A 762 24.43 7.09 1.02
N LEU A 763 25.14 8.08 1.58
CA LEU A 763 25.00 9.49 1.18
C LEU A 763 25.54 9.71 -0.23
N GLN A 764 26.75 9.24 -0.51
CA GLN A 764 27.34 9.38 -1.85
C GLN A 764 26.58 8.50 -2.87
N GLU A 765 26.06 7.34 -2.46
CA GLU A 765 25.20 6.50 -3.32
C GLU A 765 23.85 7.18 -3.64
N VAL A 766 23.24 7.89 -2.69
CA VAL A 766 22.06 8.76 -2.93
C VAL A 766 22.39 9.87 -3.94
N ILE A 767 23.52 10.58 -3.78
CA ILE A 767 23.93 11.65 -4.70
C ILE A 767 24.22 11.09 -6.09
N ARG A 768 24.88 9.93 -6.17
CA ARG A 768 25.16 9.22 -7.43
C ARG A 768 23.87 8.83 -8.14
N MET A 769 22.92 8.19 -7.44
CA MET A 769 21.62 7.81 -8.02
C MET A 769 20.83 9.04 -8.48
N ILE A 770 20.78 10.14 -7.71
CA ILE A 770 20.10 11.38 -8.15
C ILE A 770 20.70 11.91 -9.46
N LYS A 771 22.02 11.75 -9.68
CA LYS A 771 22.70 12.17 -10.92
C LYS A 771 22.53 11.18 -12.08
N SER A 772 22.52 9.87 -11.82
CA SER A 772 22.53 8.83 -12.88
C SER A 772 21.17 8.21 -13.20
N ASP A 773 20.27 8.13 -12.22
CA ASP A 773 18.97 7.46 -12.27
C ASP A 773 17.95 8.17 -11.35
N PRO A 774 17.60 9.44 -11.67
CA PRO A 774 16.85 10.32 -10.76
C PRO A 774 15.44 9.84 -10.40
N THR A 775 14.83 8.98 -11.22
CA THR A 775 13.48 8.44 -11.00
C THR A 775 13.50 7.13 -10.21
N ASN A 776 14.67 6.66 -9.77
CA ASN A 776 14.80 5.43 -9.00
C ASN A 776 14.08 5.55 -7.65
N ARG A 777 13.23 4.57 -7.34
CA ARG A 777 12.46 4.55 -6.08
C ARG A 777 13.31 4.18 -4.86
N ARG A 778 14.55 3.71 -5.07
CA ARG A 778 15.49 3.25 -4.04
C ARG A 778 16.45 4.34 -3.53
N ILE A 779 16.25 5.61 -3.90
CA ILE A 779 17.04 6.73 -3.39
C ILE A 779 16.68 6.97 -1.91
N ILE A 780 17.26 6.14 -1.04
CA ILE A 780 16.95 6.01 0.38
C ILE A 780 18.27 5.94 1.15
N LEU A 781 18.29 6.55 2.33
CA LEU A 781 19.39 6.46 3.30
C LEU A 781 18.82 6.07 4.67
N SER A 782 19.40 5.05 5.30
CA SER A 782 18.99 4.53 6.62
C SER A 782 20.05 4.79 7.69
N ALA A 783 19.67 5.43 8.78
CA ALA A 783 20.46 5.46 10.02
C ALA A 783 20.11 4.28 10.97
N TRP A 784 19.06 3.51 10.70
CA TRP A 784 18.64 2.43 11.59
C TRP A 784 19.32 1.11 11.24
N ASN A 785 20.26 0.69 12.09
CA ASN A 785 21.01 -0.56 11.97
C ASN A 785 20.86 -1.40 13.25
N PRO A 786 19.99 -2.44 13.25
CA PRO A 786 19.75 -3.30 14.41
C PRO A 786 21.00 -3.96 15.02
N ALA A 787 22.03 -4.25 14.22
CA ALA A 787 23.25 -4.92 14.67
C ALA A 787 24.18 -4.01 15.51
N ASP A 788 24.03 -2.69 15.37
CA ASP A 788 24.88 -1.70 16.03
C ASP A 788 24.17 -0.94 17.17
N LEU A 789 22.85 -1.10 17.36
CA LEU A 789 22.09 -0.29 18.33
C LEU A 789 22.63 -0.35 19.77
N SER A 790 23.17 -1.51 20.18
CA SER A 790 23.79 -1.72 21.49
C SER A 790 25.19 -1.09 21.64
N LYS A 791 25.79 -0.63 20.55
CA LYS A 791 27.13 0.00 20.50
C LYS A 791 27.06 1.53 20.55
N MET A 792 25.87 2.11 20.37
CA MET A 792 25.60 3.55 20.24
C MET A 792 25.21 4.16 21.58
N ALA A 793 25.74 5.35 21.91
CA ALA A 793 25.32 6.11 23.09
C ALA A 793 23.83 6.50 23.03
N LEU A 794 23.35 6.93 21.85
CA LEU A 794 21.94 7.23 21.62
C LEU A 794 21.45 6.61 20.29
N PRO A 795 20.56 5.61 20.33
CA PRO A 795 20.00 5.00 19.12
C PRO A 795 19.23 6.00 18.22
N PRO A 796 19.46 5.99 16.88
CA PRO A 796 18.88 6.94 15.93
C PRO A 796 17.36 7.16 15.99
N CYS A 797 16.94 8.41 16.19
CA CYS A 797 15.53 8.81 16.21
C CYS A 797 14.95 8.98 14.81
N HIS A 798 15.68 9.60 13.89
CA HIS A 798 15.40 9.58 12.45
C HIS A 798 15.94 8.27 11.88
N MET A 799 15.06 7.37 11.44
CA MET A 799 15.46 6.02 11.02
C MET A 799 15.93 5.99 9.57
N PHE A 800 15.19 6.62 8.66
CA PHE A 800 15.55 6.71 7.25
C PHE A 800 14.91 7.93 6.59
N CYS A 801 15.49 8.36 5.47
CA CYS A 801 14.88 9.32 4.56
C CYS A 801 14.91 8.81 3.12
N GLN A 802 13.85 9.13 2.36
CA GLN A 802 13.74 8.87 0.93
C GLN A 802 13.74 10.19 0.17
N PHE A 803 14.46 10.24 -0.95
CA PHE A 803 14.49 11.39 -1.83
C PHE A 803 13.67 11.12 -3.10
N TYR A 804 13.07 12.17 -3.65
CA TYR A 804 12.23 12.11 -4.84
C TYR A 804 12.60 13.25 -5.78
N VAL A 805 12.96 12.92 -7.03
CA VAL A 805 13.20 13.90 -8.09
C VAL A 805 11.96 14.02 -8.97
N SER A 806 11.42 15.22 -9.10
CA SER A 806 10.31 15.47 -10.04
C SER A 806 10.79 15.45 -11.49
N THR A 807 9.99 14.90 -12.39
CA THR A 807 10.19 15.11 -13.83
C THR A 807 9.97 16.59 -14.19
N PRO A 808 10.71 17.16 -15.16
CA PRO A 808 10.44 18.51 -15.65
C PRO A 808 9.05 18.63 -16.26
N THR A 809 8.37 19.77 -16.06
CA THR A 809 7.09 20.10 -16.73
C THR A 809 7.24 21.38 -17.55
N PRO A 810 6.32 21.68 -18.48
CA PRO A 810 6.33 22.97 -19.20
C PRO A 810 6.26 24.20 -18.27
N GLU A 811 5.61 24.09 -17.10
CA GLU A 811 5.59 25.17 -16.09
C GLU A 811 6.83 25.18 -15.19
N SER A 812 7.54 24.05 -15.06
CA SER A 812 8.71 23.89 -14.20
C SER A 812 9.82 23.13 -14.95
N PRO A 813 10.60 23.81 -15.79
CA PRO A 813 11.54 23.18 -16.72
C PRO A 813 12.79 22.60 -16.05
N LYS A 814 12.98 22.80 -14.74
CA LYS A 814 14.08 22.25 -13.95
C LYS A 814 13.53 21.37 -12.84
N SER A 815 13.99 20.11 -12.81
CA SER A 815 13.59 19.12 -11.81
C SER A 815 13.79 19.61 -10.37
N THR A 816 12.87 19.21 -9.49
CA THR A 816 12.90 19.54 -8.07
C THR A 816 13.21 18.30 -7.23
N LEU A 817 14.01 18.47 -6.16
CA LEU A 817 14.32 17.43 -5.18
C LEU A 817 13.48 17.64 -3.92
N SER A 818 12.73 16.61 -3.52
CA SER A 818 12.00 16.55 -2.25
C SER A 818 12.55 15.42 -1.36
N CYS A 819 12.35 15.55 -0.05
CA CYS A 819 12.78 14.58 0.95
C CYS A 819 11.62 14.19 1.87
N LEU A 820 11.41 12.89 2.06
CA LEU A 820 10.52 12.29 3.05
C LEU A 820 11.37 11.69 4.17
N LEU A 821 11.26 12.23 5.39
CA LEU A 821 11.88 11.66 6.60
C LEU A 821 10.88 10.79 7.36
N TYR A 822 11.33 9.63 7.87
CA TYR A 822 10.64 8.89 8.92
C TYR A 822 11.42 8.97 10.24
N GLN A 823 10.82 9.62 11.23
CA GLN A 823 11.34 9.72 12.60
C GLN A 823 10.49 8.88 13.55
N ARG A 824 11.09 7.88 14.22
CA ARG A 824 10.33 6.93 15.06
C ARG A 824 9.91 7.49 16.42
N SER A 825 10.65 8.48 16.91
CA SER A 825 10.51 9.05 18.26
C SER A 825 10.79 10.54 18.17
N CYS A 826 9.79 11.36 18.48
CA CYS A 826 9.68 12.73 18.02
C CYS A 826 9.34 13.64 19.20
N ASP A 827 10.39 14.07 19.91
CA ASP A 827 10.27 15.14 20.89
C ASP A 827 9.83 16.45 20.21
N MET A 828 8.60 16.85 20.48
CA MET A 828 8.02 18.09 19.94
C MET A 828 8.60 19.34 20.61
N GLY A 829 9.18 19.19 21.80
CA GLY A 829 9.78 20.26 22.61
C GLY A 829 11.06 20.81 22.01
N LEU A 830 12.09 19.97 21.86
CA LEU A 830 13.42 20.36 21.37
C LEU A 830 13.75 19.73 20.00
N GLY A 831 13.61 18.41 19.86
CA GLY A 831 14.12 17.63 18.72
C GLY A 831 13.47 17.93 17.36
N VAL A 832 12.15 17.78 17.23
CA VAL A 832 11.43 17.98 15.95
C VAL A 832 11.69 19.36 15.31
N PRO A 833 11.67 20.49 16.05
CA PRO A 833 12.08 21.80 15.55
C PRO A 833 13.48 21.87 14.94
N PHE A 834 14.42 21.09 15.47
CA PHE A 834 15.79 21.00 14.99
C PHE A 834 15.84 20.15 13.71
N ASN A 835 15.16 19.01 13.72
CA ASN A 835 15.14 18.04 12.63
C ASN A 835 14.43 18.56 11.37
N ILE A 836 13.38 19.39 11.52
CA ILE A 836 12.74 20.09 10.40
C ILE A 836 13.76 20.98 9.67
N ALA A 837 14.54 21.76 10.41
CA ALA A 837 15.56 22.64 9.83
C ALA A 837 16.75 21.84 9.25
N SER A 838 17.21 20.79 9.95
CA SER A 838 18.34 19.95 9.53
C SER A 838 18.04 19.20 8.23
N TYR A 839 16.91 18.50 8.12
CA TYR A 839 16.58 17.77 6.90
C TYR A 839 16.13 18.67 5.74
N ALA A 840 15.53 19.83 6.02
CA ALA A 840 15.32 20.86 4.99
C ALA A 840 16.66 21.41 4.45
N LEU A 841 17.68 21.57 5.31
CA LEU A 841 19.02 21.96 4.92
C LEU A 841 19.69 20.87 4.08
N LEU A 842 19.67 19.61 4.54
CA LEU A 842 20.20 18.46 3.80
C LEU A 842 19.60 18.36 2.38
N THR A 843 18.28 18.49 2.27
CA THR A 843 17.58 18.47 0.97
C THR A 843 18.08 19.59 0.04
N ARG A 844 18.33 20.79 0.58
CA ARG A 844 18.87 21.92 -0.19
C ARG A 844 20.34 21.72 -0.57
N MET A 845 21.15 21.12 0.30
CA MET A 845 22.57 20.81 0.02
C MET A 845 22.70 19.75 -1.08
N ILE A 846 21.93 18.66 -1.00
CA ILE A 846 21.91 17.61 -2.03
C ILE A 846 21.40 18.20 -3.36
N ALA A 847 20.31 18.98 -3.34
CA ALA A 847 19.80 19.65 -4.54
C ALA A 847 20.85 20.59 -5.18
N HIS A 848 21.61 21.31 -4.37
CA HIS A 848 22.70 22.17 -4.84
C HIS A 848 23.79 21.38 -5.58
N VAL A 849 24.31 20.29 -4.99
CA VAL A 849 25.40 19.49 -5.60
C VAL A 849 24.95 18.57 -6.73
N THR A 850 23.63 18.41 -6.95
CA THR A 850 23.03 17.65 -8.06
C THR A 850 22.42 18.55 -9.14
N ASP A 851 22.57 19.87 -9.04
CA ASP A 851 21.96 20.89 -9.91
C ASP A 851 20.42 20.76 -10.04
N LEU A 852 19.73 20.53 -8.92
CA LEU A 852 18.28 20.48 -8.82
C LEU A 852 17.72 21.68 -8.04
N LEU A 853 16.42 21.97 -8.21
CA LEU A 853 15.72 22.94 -7.38
C LEU A 853 15.21 22.31 -6.07
N PRO A 854 15.29 22.97 -4.91
CA PRO A 854 14.63 22.47 -3.70
C PRO A 854 13.10 22.45 -3.84
N GLY A 855 12.48 21.28 -3.64
CA GLY A 855 11.05 21.05 -3.72
C GLY A 855 10.35 21.21 -2.37
N GLU A 856 10.21 20.11 -1.64
CA GLU A 856 9.46 20.00 -0.39
C GLU A 856 10.18 19.09 0.61
N PHE A 857 10.10 19.42 1.89
CA PHE A 857 10.46 18.53 2.99
C PHE A 857 9.19 18.01 3.68
N ILE A 858 9.06 16.69 3.78
CA ILE A 858 7.93 15.99 4.41
C ILE A 858 8.46 15.20 5.61
N HIS A 859 7.84 15.39 6.77
CA HIS A 859 8.23 14.74 8.02
C HIS A 859 7.11 13.78 8.48
N THR A 860 7.40 12.48 8.44
CA THR A 860 6.57 11.43 9.02
C THR A 860 7.04 11.12 10.44
N LEU A 861 6.10 11.10 11.38
CA LEU A 861 6.36 11.00 12.81
C LEU A 861 5.79 9.67 13.34
N GLY A 862 6.58 8.93 14.09
CA GLY A 862 6.18 7.70 14.78
C GLY A 862 5.51 8.01 16.12
N ASP A 863 6.21 7.79 17.22
CA ASP A 863 5.78 8.29 18.53
C ASP A 863 6.12 9.80 18.61
N ALA A 864 5.11 10.67 18.54
CA ALA A 864 5.26 12.11 18.70
C ALA A 864 4.84 12.51 20.11
N HIS A 865 5.75 13.11 20.86
CA HIS A 865 5.56 13.31 22.30
C HIS A 865 6.04 14.67 22.81
N ILE A 866 5.51 15.00 23.98
CA ILE A 866 5.84 16.15 24.81
C ILE A 866 6.28 15.59 26.17
N TYR A 867 7.49 15.91 26.63
CA TYR A 867 7.90 15.62 28.00
C TYR A 867 7.03 16.42 28.99
N VAL A 868 6.68 15.83 30.12
CA VAL A 868 5.72 16.42 31.07
C VAL A 868 6.21 17.77 31.62
N ASP A 869 7.52 17.96 31.77
CA ASP A 869 8.14 19.21 32.20
C ASP A 869 8.18 20.30 31.10
N HIS A 870 8.00 19.93 29.82
CA HIS A 870 7.93 20.86 28.68
C HIS A 870 6.52 21.44 28.45
N ILE A 871 5.48 20.89 29.10
CA ILE A 871 4.07 21.25 28.85
C ILE A 871 3.83 22.76 28.97
N GLU A 872 4.26 23.40 30.06
CA GLU A 872 4.02 24.83 30.27
C GLU A 872 4.82 25.72 29.31
N ALA A 873 6.04 25.29 28.96
CA ALA A 873 6.86 25.94 27.94
C ALA A 873 6.17 25.90 26.56
N LEU A 874 5.61 24.76 26.16
CA LEU A 874 4.87 24.60 24.90
C LEU A 874 3.51 25.33 24.91
N LYS A 875 2.76 25.33 26.03
CA LYS A 875 1.57 26.18 26.20
C LYS A 875 1.90 27.67 26.03
N SER A 876 3.10 28.11 26.42
CA SER A 876 3.56 29.49 26.17
C SER A 876 3.90 29.73 24.70
N GLN A 877 4.38 28.72 23.97
CA GLN A 877 4.65 28.78 22.54
C GLN A 877 3.35 28.86 21.72
N LEU A 878 2.33 28.08 22.08
CA LEU A 878 1.01 28.06 21.42
C LEU A 878 0.26 29.40 21.44
N LYS A 879 0.68 30.35 22.30
CA LYS A 879 0.12 31.71 22.38
C LYS A 879 0.80 32.70 21.42
N ARG A 880 1.77 32.26 20.61
CA ARG A 880 2.55 33.11 19.71
C ARG A 880 2.15 32.87 18.27
N GLU A 881 1.79 33.95 17.57
CA GLU A 881 1.62 33.98 16.12
C GLU A 881 2.95 33.60 15.42
N PRO A 882 2.96 32.65 14.47
CA PRO A 882 4.08 32.46 13.57
C PRO A 882 4.40 33.74 12.78
N LYS A 883 5.67 33.92 12.48
CA LYS A 883 6.15 34.91 11.52
C LYS A 883 6.66 34.17 10.28
N ASN A 884 6.78 34.88 9.17
CA ASN A 884 7.35 34.34 7.94
C ASN A 884 8.67 33.61 8.20
N PHE A 885 8.76 32.39 7.67
CA PHE A 885 10.03 31.65 7.62
C PHE A 885 11.14 32.46 6.93
N PRO A 886 12.39 32.32 7.39
CA PRO A 886 13.53 32.98 6.76
C PRO A 886 13.85 32.40 5.39
N LYS A 887 14.75 33.06 4.67
CA LYS A 887 15.35 32.53 3.45
C LYS A 887 16.76 32.01 3.69
N LEU A 888 17.10 30.87 3.11
CA LEU A 888 18.44 30.29 3.15
C LEU A 888 19.11 30.40 1.77
N HIS A 889 20.28 31.02 1.74
CA HIS A 889 21.15 31.09 0.58
C HIS A 889 22.46 30.35 0.84
N ILE A 890 22.94 29.64 -0.18
CA ILE A 890 24.30 29.08 -0.21
C ILE A 890 25.16 30.08 -1.00
N LYS A 891 26.20 30.64 -0.36
CA LYS A 891 27.08 31.68 -0.93
C LYS A 891 27.99 31.15 -2.02
N ARG A 892 28.60 29.98 -1.77
CA ARG A 892 29.64 29.39 -2.61
C ARG A 892 29.01 28.34 -3.51
N ASP A 893 29.47 28.27 -4.75
CA ASP A 893 29.09 27.21 -5.68
C ASP A 893 29.85 25.91 -5.35
N VAL A 894 29.45 25.26 -4.26
CA VAL A 894 30.04 24.00 -3.78
C VAL A 894 29.65 22.85 -4.73
N LYS A 895 30.59 21.96 -5.07
CA LYS A 895 30.37 20.86 -6.04
C LYS A 895 30.26 19.48 -5.41
N ASP A 896 30.92 19.25 -4.29
CA ASP A 896 30.82 18.04 -3.49
C ASP A 896 30.03 18.30 -2.18
N ILE A 897 29.36 17.27 -1.65
CA ILE A 897 28.69 17.35 -0.36
C ILE A 897 29.70 17.48 0.79
N ASP A 898 30.92 16.98 0.60
CA ASP A 898 31.99 16.96 1.60
C ASP A 898 32.73 18.30 1.71
N ASP A 899 32.59 19.17 0.72
CA ASP A 899 33.26 20.49 0.68
C ASP A 899 32.55 21.57 1.51
N PHE A 900 31.31 21.36 1.98
CA PHE A 900 30.51 22.39 2.64
C PHE A 900 31.06 22.85 3.99
N ARG A 901 30.96 24.15 4.27
CA ARG A 901 31.39 24.79 5.52
C ARG A 901 30.29 25.66 6.10
N TYR A 902 30.37 25.95 7.39
CA TYR A 902 29.39 26.80 8.09
C TYR A 902 29.21 28.17 7.42
N GLU A 903 30.29 28.77 6.91
CA GLU A 903 30.32 30.11 6.31
C GLU A 903 29.57 30.20 4.97
N ASP A 904 29.35 29.06 4.30
CA ASP A 904 28.63 28.98 3.03
C ASP A 904 27.13 29.30 3.21
N PHE A 905 26.58 29.09 4.40
CA PHE A 905 25.15 29.24 4.66
C PHE A 905 24.79 30.64 5.17
N VAL A 906 23.78 31.25 4.55
CA VAL A 906 23.25 32.58 4.94
C VAL A 906 21.76 32.50 5.14
N VAL A 907 21.33 32.59 6.41
CA VAL A 907 19.92 32.72 6.78
C VAL A 907 19.57 34.21 6.87
N THR A 908 18.69 34.68 6.00
CA THR A 908 18.19 36.07 5.97
C THR A 908 16.73 36.14 6.45
N GLY A 909 16.36 37.25 7.09
CA GLY A 909 14.98 37.48 7.54
C GLY A 909 14.54 36.68 8.78
N TYR A 910 15.43 35.96 9.48
CA TYR A 910 15.04 35.21 10.68
C TYR A 910 14.77 36.13 11.86
N GLN A 911 13.49 36.39 12.14
CA GLN A 911 13.02 37.29 13.19
C GLN A 911 12.16 36.58 14.26
N PRO A 912 12.60 35.46 14.85
CA PRO A 912 11.78 34.65 15.75
C PRO A 912 11.36 35.44 17.00
N HIS A 913 10.34 34.93 17.68
CA HIS A 913 10.05 35.27 19.07
C HIS A 913 11.21 34.88 20.00
N LYS A 914 11.21 35.38 21.23
CA LYS A 914 12.26 35.12 22.23
C LYS A 914 12.43 33.61 22.50
N LYS A 915 13.63 33.19 22.94
CA LYS A 915 13.91 31.82 23.39
C LYS A 915 12.82 31.37 24.39
N ILE A 916 12.44 30.11 24.32
CA ILE A 916 11.70 29.41 25.36
C ILE A 916 12.67 28.35 25.88
N GLU A 917 12.81 28.24 27.19
CA GLU A 917 13.73 27.29 27.80
C GLU A 917 13.00 26.00 28.18
N MET A 918 13.63 24.87 27.87
CA MET A 918 13.21 23.51 28.16
C MET A 918 14.49 22.75 28.49
N LYS A 919 14.44 21.84 29.48
CA LYS A 919 15.60 21.01 29.82
C LYS A 919 15.66 19.80 28.89
N MET A 920 16.85 19.28 28.60
CA MET A 920 16.96 17.97 27.98
C MET A 920 16.51 16.90 29.01
N SER A 921 15.85 15.84 28.54
CA SER A 921 15.54 14.65 29.33
C SER A 921 16.43 13.51 28.85
N VAL A 922 17.24 12.92 29.75
CA VAL A 922 18.41 12.07 29.42
C VAL A 922 18.41 10.69 30.07
#